data_AF-M8DWX0-F1
#
_entry.id   AF-M8DWX0-F1
#
_cell.length_a   1.000
_cell.length_b   1.000
_cell.length_c   1.000
_cell.angle_alpha   90.00
_cell.angle_beta   90.00
_cell.angle_gamma   90.00
#
_symmetry.space_group_name_H-M   'P 1'
#
loop_
_entity.id
_entity.type
_entity.pdbx_description
1 polymer ?
#
loop_
_entity_poly.entity_id
_entity_poly.type
_entity_poly.pdbx_seq_one_letter_code
_entity_poly.pdbx_strand_id
1 'polypeptide(L)'
;MKKRIVALCAAAALSWNAWAVPGQAASFASVQPYITDYKIGFTNGQALVTKAVYDEFSKVGAYYTVVKNGKKGILDARTGKELTPPIWDDVEIPEQKQIAVVRNGGWFQYIDLAKKSVSKSKYAGAHTFFLSQAYPSVILMQGQTSMLLDPSGRTLIAPFAGKIEFADLAKPGKNGEEETTRYLVTTTAKQLTVYDPVTVKPMFSLPKATLAPSDGNRMPYFKVIVGGKYGLVDVNGKYVLQPQYTSVQMMGSSGFFRVQNQKGSGLWKDGRMLAEPQYAEVRVEHDMADGYVVLQGDLETYHSISSGTSFSLKKGAKYLHDGYVLGQDPTTSRYGVKRISGETVVPFEYPRLEGVPAMWLLVRSDGKKGILRAAWGKPVKEPDAWFDAVTTLGGYDLVSVTDGSKTGLYSQQKGLLVPPQSGTIVRYDSKFGRVLVQGPDGSTREYRPDGTSQDTAEPKPQRLTDALSFIYKPGEGVFLVDTASGKPISSHAYQGANVAAGGKLVVAFSAGEADLYTAEGTLLTADVKLPAAHSPQEGTTVTLFPSGESMYAAGMKKGTQQQAFIRVAGGAIEALTDFVYRSVSIQPWGDRQLIALQRADGSFDLEVLASGQIAARLEQVQNYRLEESQSGLFVQKSGGWDVYSADLKQMTSGSYGRLEVLSTYSGAKLVTYRDKKTGLLGVLSKDWRTAAPPAYESIKPMDQVFPMLGVEQLPAPFVFTTKDKFGYLDANGAELFRTALLTKRPTVTYQNVTAQPFPAYQQLLQSDPLKLVDFGKPYKWDRELSGEANFFANLALYFDFPTGSGKREVLAFLTGKGILQPDPARTDFAGTDFYALMHNVVQGTSGKSLTEQQLVDWATKRGLVRERGGHYQGDIYADYHQLFFQELLKAQAGKGSYKAKPLALSALDESQRSMLSTRIIVNGRAFEQLPVPLPSVELDRHLNTLIQQYNKHAASLLQAAVKQL
;
A
#
# COMPACT_ATOMS: atom_id res chain seq x y z
N MET A 1 -52.90 -53.61 -36.53
CA MET A 1 -53.47 -53.31 -35.19
C MET A 1 -52.75 -54.16 -34.13
N LYS A 2 -52.49 -53.59 -32.95
CA LYS A 2 -51.81 -54.17 -31.77
C LYS A 2 -50.30 -54.46 -31.89
N LYS A 3 -49.47 -53.39 -31.93
CA LYS A 3 -48.08 -53.34 -31.38
C LYS A 3 -47.42 -51.94 -31.47
N ARG A 4 -48.19 -50.86 -31.26
CA ARG A 4 -47.67 -49.47 -31.26
C ARG A 4 -48.19 -48.56 -30.12
N ILE A 5 -48.70 -49.13 -29.02
CA ILE A 5 -49.25 -48.35 -27.87
C ILE A 5 -48.53 -48.68 -26.54
N VAL A 6 -47.22 -48.98 -26.56
CA VAL A 6 -46.43 -49.12 -25.31
C VAL A 6 -45.18 -48.24 -25.28
N ALA A 7 -44.83 -47.55 -26.38
CA ALA A 7 -43.67 -46.66 -26.42
C ALA A 7 -43.98 -45.17 -26.10
N LEU A 8 -45.24 -44.84 -25.78
CA LEU A 8 -45.68 -43.45 -25.54
C LEU A 8 -45.99 -43.11 -24.08
N CYS A 9 -45.80 -44.04 -23.13
CA CYS A 9 -45.93 -43.77 -21.69
C CYS A 9 -44.59 -43.74 -20.94
N ALA A 10 -43.45 -43.96 -21.60
CA ALA A 10 -42.12 -43.86 -20.99
C ALA A 10 -41.45 -42.48 -21.21
N ALA A 11 -42.03 -41.59 -22.02
CA ALA A 11 -41.49 -40.27 -22.33
C ALA A 11 -42.17 -39.10 -21.56
N ALA A 12 -43.14 -39.40 -20.68
CA ALA A 12 -43.85 -38.40 -19.87
C ALA A 12 -43.55 -38.49 -18.36
N ALA A 13 -42.58 -39.32 -17.94
CA ALA A 13 -42.18 -39.49 -16.54
C ALA A 13 -40.71 -39.10 -16.25
N LEU A 14 -40.02 -38.42 -17.18
CA LEU A 14 -38.61 -38.01 -17.03
C LEU A 14 -38.37 -36.48 -17.05
N SER A 15 -39.40 -35.67 -16.78
CA SER A 15 -39.25 -34.21 -16.62
C SER A 15 -39.67 -33.69 -15.24
N TRP A 16 -39.64 -34.53 -14.19
CA TRP A 16 -39.99 -34.09 -12.84
C TRP A 16 -38.98 -34.35 -11.72
N ASN A 17 -37.76 -34.83 -12.01
CA ASN A 17 -36.72 -35.02 -10.99
C ASN A 17 -35.39 -34.27 -11.26
N ALA A 18 -35.43 -33.15 -11.99
CA ALA A 18 -34.28 -32.25 -12.12
C ALA A 18 -34.18 -31.22 -10.97
N TRP A 19 -35.12 -31.25 -10.01
CA TRP A 19 -35.28 -30.28 -8.91
C TRP A 19 -35.23 -30.96 -7.52
N ALA A 20 -34.60 -32.12 -7.40
CA ALA A 20 -34.39 -32.76 -6.10
C ALA A 20 -33.05 -32.30 -5.51
N VAL A 21 -33.10 -31.37 -4.54
CA VAL A 21 -32.00 -31.14 -3.59
C VAL A 21 -31.90 -32.39 -2.70
N PRO A 22 -30.72 -33.00 -2.51
CA PRO A 22 -30.58 -34.15 -1.60
C PRO A 22 -30.92 -33.80 -0.15
N GLY A 23 -31.31 -34.81 0.63
CA GLY A 23 -31.86 -34.71 1.99
C GLY A 23 -30.94 -34.23 3.13
N GLN A 24 -29.92 -33.42 2.84
CA GLN A 24 -29.15 -32.67 3.85
C GLN A 24 -29.06 -31.20 3.42
N ALA A 25 -30.22 -30.52 3.45
CA ALA A 25 -30.30 -29.09 3.20
C ALA A 25 -30.23 -28.34 4.53
N ALA A 26 -29.19 -27.55 4.74
CA ALA A 26 -29.15 -26.60 5.85
C ALA A 26 -30.15 -25.47 5.61
N SER A 27 -30.84 -25.01 6.66
CA SER A 27 -31.64 -23.77 6.58
C SER A 27 -30.73 -22.57 6.83
N PHE A 28 -30.50 -21.73 5.82
CA PHE A 28 -29.75 -20.48 6.01
C PHE A 28 -30.65 -19.39 6.64
N ALA A 29 -30.08 -18.59 7.54
CA ALA A 29 -30.80 -17.47 8.17
C ALA A 29 -31.20 -16.36 7.17
N SER A 30 -30.40 -16.18 6.13
CA SER A 30 -30.66 -15.35 4.95
C SER A 30 -30.40 -16.17 3.70
N VAL A 31 -31.08 -15.85 2.59
CA VAL A 31 -30.77 -16.53 1.33
C VAL A 31 -29.32 -16.32 0.92
N GLN A 32 -28.70 -17.38 0.39
CA GLN A 32 -27.33 -17.38 -0.09
C GLN A 32 -27.30 -17.34 -1.61
N PRO A 33 -26.35 -16.62 -2.24
CA PRO A 33 -26.17 -16.70 -3.68
C PRO A 33 -25.79 -18.12 -4.10
N TYR A 34 -26.05 -18.50 -5.35
CA TYR A 34 -25.49 -19.70 -5.97
C TYR A 34 -25.20 -19.42 -7.45
N ILE A 35 -24.35 -20.25 -8.06
CA ILE A 35 -23.98 -20.10 -9.47
C ILE A 35 -24.49 -21.28 -10.28
N THR A 36 -25.22 -20.97 -11.36
CA THR A 36 -25.58 -21.89 -12.44
C THR A 36 -25.45 -21.16 -13.76
N ASP A 37 -24.83 -21.79 -14.77
CA ASP A 37 -24.53 -21.18 -16.08
C ASP A 37 -23.77 -19.84 -15.98
N TYR A 38 -22.96 -19.67 -14.93
CA TYR A 38 -22.27 -18.40 -14.60
C TYR A 38 -23.22 -17.20 -14.40
N LYS A 39 -24.47 -17.48 -14.05
CA LYS A 39 -25.44 -16.51 -13.53
C LYS A 39 -25.67 -16.77 -12.04
N ILE A 40 -26.09 -15.72 -11.36
CA ILE A 40 -26.33 -15.72 -9.92
C ILE A 40 -27.83 -15.93 -9.69
N GLY A 41 -28.15 -16.86 -8.79
CA GLY A 41 -29.46 -17.03 -8.18
C GLY A 41 -29.32 -17.04 -6.66
N PHE A 42 -30.43 -17.17 -5.94
CA PHE A 42 -30.45 -17.20 -4.48
C PHE A 42 -31.17 -18.44 -3.96
N THR A 43 -30.66 -19.05 -2.89
CA THR A 43 -31.20 -20.25 -2.23
C THR A 43 -31.34 -20.05 -0.73
N ASN A 44 -32.34 -20.67 -0.10
CA ASN A 44 -32.41 -20.78 1.35
C ASN A 44 -31.79 -22.09 1.88
N GLY A 45 -31.10 -22.84 1.01
CA GLY A 45 -30.49 -24.14 1.26
C GLY A 45 -31.42 -25.32 0.97
N GLN A 46 -32.73 -25.17 1.23
CA GLN A 46 -33.75 -26.17 0.92
C GLN A 46 -34.29 -26.06 -0.52
N ALA A 47 -34.36 -24.84 -1.06
CA ALA A 47 -34.91 -24.56 -2.37
C ALA A 47 -34.16 -23.41 -3.06
N LEU A 48 -34.22 -23.40 -4.40
CA LEU A 48 -33.79 -22.26 -5.21
C LEU A 48 -34.90 -21.18 -5.14
N VAL A 49 -34.67 -20.12 -4.37
CA VAL A 49 -35.62 -19.02 -4.16
C VAL A 49 -35.75 -18.16 -5.40
N THR A 50 -34.64 -17.95 -6.11
CA THR A 50 -34.64 -17.33 -7.43
C THR A 50 -33.90 -18.22 -8.43
N LYS A 51 -34.25 -18.07 -9.71
CA LYS A 51 -33.48 -18.68 -10.80
C LYS A 51 -32.15 -17.96 -10.95
N ALA A 52 -31.11 -18.68 -11.38
CA ALA A 52 -29.83 -18.10 -11.75
C ALA A 52 -29.95 -17.28 -13.04
N VAL A 53 -30.26 -15.99 -12.90
CA VAL A 53 -30.47 -15.07 -14.03
C VAL A 53 -29.76 -13.74 -13.87
N TYR A 54 -29.19 -13.47 -12.69
CA TYR A 54 -28.52 -12.20 -12.40
C TYR A 54 -27.06 -12.28 -12.83
N ASP A 55 -26.57 -11.16 -13.34
CA ASP A 55 -25.17 -10.97 -13.72
C ASP A 55 -24.33 -10.68 -12.48
N GLU A 56 -24.83 -9.78 -11.63
CA GLU A 56 -24.14 -9.24 -10.48
C GLU A 56 -25.16 -8.95 -9.36
N PHE A 57 -24.66 -8.78 -8.14
CA PHE A 57 -25.46 -8.28 -7.03
C PHE A 57 -24.58 -7.56 -6.01
N SER A 58 -25.20 -6.76 -5.15
CA SER A 58 -24.61 -6.20 -3.94
C SER A 58 -25.59 -6.29 -2.77
N LYS A 59 -25.07 -6.36 -1.54
CA LYS A 59 -25.89 -6.33 -0.32
C LYS A 59 -25.89 -4.93 0.28
N VAL A 60 -27.06 -4.39 0.59
CA VAL A 60 -27.24 -3.07 1.22
C VAL A 60 -28.26 -3.21 2.35
N GLY A 61 -27.78 -3.32 3.58
CA GLY A 61 -28.62 -3.59 4.76
C GLY A 61 -29.46 -4.86 4.58
N ALA A 62 -30.79 -4.70 4.67
CA ALA A 62 -31.76 -5.80 4.53
C ALA A 62 -32.08 -6.17 3.07
N TYR A 63 -31.37 -5.63 2.08
CA TYR A 63 -31.71 -5.76 0.67
C TYR A 63 -30.54 -6.26 -0.18
N TYR A 64 -30.85 -6.96 -1.27
CA TYR A 64 -29.92 -7.18 -2.37
C TYR A 64 -30.30 -6.30 -3.56
N THR A 65 -29.35 -5.53 -4.07
CA THR A 65 -29.48 -4.92 -5.40
C THR A 65 -28.92 -5.91 -6.42
N VAL A 66 -29.73 -6.31 -7.39
CA VAL A 66 -29.37 -7.34 -8.39
C VAL A 66 -29.34 -6.73 -9.79
N VAL A 67 -28.41 -7.19 -10.63
CA VAL A 67 -28.25 -6.71 -12.01
C VAL A 67 -28.61 -7.83 -12.99
N LYS A 68 -29.42 -7.51 -14.00
CA LYS A 68 -29.72 -8.40 -15.12
C LYS A 68 -29.74 -7.60 -16.41
N ASN A 69 -28.89 -7.96 -17.37
CA ASN A 69 -28.72 -7.28 -18.64
C ASN A 69 -28.48 -5.76 -18.49
N GLY A 70 -27.66 -5.38 -17.51
CA GLY A 70 -27.34 -3.98 -17.21
C GLY A 70 -28.42 -3.19 -16.45
N LYS A 71 -29.59 -3.78 -16.18
CA LYS A 71 -30.65 -3.16 -15.38
C LYS A 71 -30.64 -3.68 -13.95
N LYS A 72 -30.94 -2.80 -13.00
CA LYS A 72 -30.92 -3.05 -11.55
C LYS A 72 -32.33 -3.29 -11.00
N GLY A 73 -32.44 -4.22 -10.05
CA GLY A 73 -33.63 -4.56 -9.28
C GLY A 73 -33.28 -4.74 -7.81
N ILE A 74 -34.29 -4.97 -6.96
CA ILE A 74 -34.12 -5.10 -5.52
C ILE A 74 -34.84 -6.36 -5.03
N LEU A 75 -34.13 -7.17 -4.24
CA LEU A 75 -34.68 -8.32 -3.51
C LEU A 75 -34.56 -8.08 -2.00
N ASP A 76 -35.44 -8.69 -1.22
CA ASP A 76 -35.30 -8.82 0.24
C ASP A 76 -34.16 -9.80 0.55
N ALA A 77 -33.14 -9.38 1.31
CA ALA A 77 -31.94 -10.18 1.53
C ALA A 77 -32.16 -11.41 2.43
N ARG A 78 -33.20 -11.38 3.27
CA ARG A 78 -33.54 -12.51 4.15
C ARG A 78 -34.26 -13.60 3.39
N THR A 79 -35.24 -13.22 2.58
CA THR A 79 -36.20 -14.13 1.94
C THR A 79 -35.95 -14.35 0.46
N GLY A 80 -35.14 -13.52 -0.19
CA GLY A 80 -34.90 -13.50 -1.64
C GLY A 80 -36.10 -13.03 -2.47
N LYS A 81 -37.18 -12.56 -1.83
CA LYS A 81 -38.38 -12.09 -2.52
C LYS A 81 -38.12 -10.80 -3.29
N GLU A 82 -38.56 -10.76 -4.54
CA GLU A 82 -38.45 -9.56 -5.38
C GLU A 82 -39.30 -8.41 -4.84
N LEU A 83 -38.66 -7.24 -4.64
CA LEU A 83 -39.31 -5.97 -4.28
C LEU A 83 -39.51 -5.10 -5.53
N THR A 84 -38.52 -5.10 -6.43
CA THR A 84 -38.68 -4.55 -7.79
C THR A 84 -37.87 -5.37 -8.79
N PRO A 85 -38.41 -5.63 -10.00
CA PRO A 85 -37.66 -6.33 -11.03
C PRO A 85 -36.46 -5.51 -11.53
N PRO A 86 -35.49 -6.16 -12.21
CA PRO A 86 -34.35 -5.48 -12.82
C PRO A 86 -34.72 -4.68 -14.06
N ILE A 87 -35.30 -3.49 -13.86
CA ILE A 87 -35.75 -2.58 -14.92
C ILE A 87 -35.14 -1.18 -14.81
N TRP A 88 -34.45 -0.88 -13.72
CA TRP A 88 -33.90 0.44 -13.43
C TRP A 88 -32.49 0.57 -14.00
N ASP A 89 -32.13 1.74 -14.52
CA ASP A 89 -30.75 2.05 -14.90
C ASP A 89 -29.86 2.21 -13.67
N ASP A 90 -30.44 2.73 -12.58
CA ASP A 90 -29.72 2.91 -11.33
C ASP A 90 -30.62 2.76 -10.09
N VAL A 91 -30.01 2.35 -8.97
CA VAL A 91 -30.65 2.14 -7.66
C VAL A 91 -29.67 2.55 -6.57
N GLU A 92 -30.09 3.48 -5.72
CA GLU A 92 -29.41 3.92 -4.49
C GLU A 92 -30.36 3.70 -3.30
N ILE A 93 -29.86 3.19 -2.16
CA ILE A 93 -30.65 3.03 -0.92
C ILE A 93 -29.97 3.85 0.19
N PRO A 94 -30.32 5.14 0.35
CA PRO A 94 -29.72 6.02 1.34
C PRO A 94 -29.86 5.49 2.76
N GLU A 95 -28.76 5.50 3.51
CA GLU A 95 -28.65 4.96 4.88
C GLU A 95 -29.15 3.51 5.05
N GLN A 96 -29.31 2.75 3.96
CA GLN A 96 -29.84 1.38 4.01
C GLN A 96 -31.24 1.29 4.66
N LYS A 97 -32.03 2.38 4.59
CA LYS A 97 -33.33 2.51 5.27
C LYS A 97 -34.51 2.10 4.37
N GLN A 98 -35.57 2.91 4.30
CA GLN A 98 -36.87 2.54 3.72
C GLN A 98 -37.11 3.14 2.34
N ILE A 99 -36.20 3.98 1.84
CA ILE A 99 -36.33 4.61 0.53
C ILE A 99 -35.20 4.12 -0.38
N ALA A 100 -35.56 3.70 -1.58
CA ALA A 100 -34.61 3.54 -2.68
C ALA A 100 -34.85 4.63 -3.72
N VAL A 101 -33.81 5.39 -4.08
CA VAL A 101 -33.83 6.30 -5.24
C VAL A 101 -33.50 5.49 -6.47
N VAL A 102 -34.37 5.54 -7.48
CA VAL A 102 -34.24 4.76 -8.72
C VAL A 102 -34.26 5.65 -9.94
N ARG A 103 -33.49 5.28 -10.96
CA ARG A 103 -33.40 6.01 -12.23
C ARG A 103 -33.82 5.12 -13.38
N ASN A 104 -34.60 5.67 -14.30
CA ASN A 104 -34.92 5.04 -15.58
C ASN A 104 -34.89 6.11 -16.69
N GLY A 105 -33.95 5.99 -17.61
CA GLY A 105 -33.57 7.03 -18.56
C GLY A 105 -33.07 8.29 -17.85
N GLY A 106 -33.65 9.45 -18.23
CA GLY A 106 -33.35 10.75 -17.64
C GLY A 106 -34.21 11.11 -16.42
N TRP A 107 -35.01 10.18 -15.89
CA TRP A 107 -35.96 10.44 -14.81
C TRP A 107 -35.65 9.66 -13.54
N PHE A 108 -35.81 10.33 -12.40
CA PHE A 108 -35.65 9.78 -11.06
C PHE A 108 -37.00 9.63 -10.38
N GLN A 109 -37.13 8.56 -9.60
CA GLN A 109 -38.27 8.25 -8.73
C GLN A 109 -37.73 7.68 -7.42
N TYR A 110 -38.60 7.55 -6.41
CA TYR A 110 -38.24 6.80 -5.21
C TYR A 110 -39.19 5.62 -5.03
N ILE A 111 -38.70 4.55 -4.41
CA ILE A 111 -39.46 3.37 -4.00
C ILE A 111 -39.51 3.38 -2.48
N ASP A 112 -40.72 3.35 -1.93
CA ASP A 112 -40.94 3.04 -0.53
C ASP A 112 -40.80 1.52 -0.38
N LEU A 113 -39.69 1.07 0.21
CA LEU A 113 -39.30 -0.34 0.34
C LEU A 113 -40.20 -1.08 1.34
N ALA A 114 -40.75 -0.37 2.34
CA ALA A 114 -41.69 -0.93 3.30
C ALA A 114 -43.06 -1.17 2.67
N LYS A 115 -43.58 -0.18 1.92
CA LYS A 115 -44.86 -0.25 1.21
C LYS A 115 -44.78 -0.96 -0.14
N LYS A 116 -43.57 -1.20 -0.65
CA LYS A 116 -43.29 -1.82 -1.96
C LYS A 116 -43.94 -1.07 -3.11
N SER A 117 -43.86 0.27 -3.08
CA SER A 117 -44.52 1.15 -4.04
C SER A 117 -43.58 2.21 -4.60
N VAL A 118 -43.65 2.42 -5.91
CA VAL A 118 -42.89 3.47 -6.62
C VAL A 118 -43.65 4.80 -6.57
N SER A 119 -42.95 5.92 -6.40
CA SER A 119 -43.53 7.26 -6.41
C SER A 119 -44.25 7.56 -7.73
N LYS A 120 -45.42 8.21 -7.69
CA LYS A 120 -46.15 8.61 -8.91
C LYS A 120 -45.42 9.70 -9.71
N SER A 121 -44.80 10.65 -9.00
CA SER A 121 -44.06 11.75 -9.59
C SER A 121 -42.70 11.32 -10.11
N LYS A 122 -42.26 11.94 -11.20
CA LYS A 122 -40.94 11.82 -11.80
C LYS A 122 -40.17 13.12 -11.65
N TYR A 123 -38.87 13.01 -11.42
CA TYR A 123 -37.97 14.13 -11.15
C TYR A 123 -36.81 14.12 -12.13
N ALA A 124 -36.28 15.30 -12.46
CA ALA A 124 -35.16 15.43 -13.38
C ALA A 124 -33.81 15.10 -12.70
N GLY A 125 -33.74 15.20 -11.38
CA GLY A 125 -32.57 14.84 -10.58
C GLY A 125 -32.97 14.32 -9.20
N ALA A 126 -32.12 13.50 -8.59
CA ALA A 126 -32.25 13.08 -7.20
C ALA A 126 -30.88 12.96 -6.55
N HIS A 127 -30.72 13.49 -5.33
CA HIS A 127 -29.46 13.51 -4.61
C HIS A 127 -29.68 13.42 -3.10
N THR A 128 -28.79 12.70 -2.41
CA THR A 128 -28.77 12.59 -0.95
C THR A 128 -27.78 13.62 -0.37
N PHE A 129 -28.21 14.41 0.62
CA PHE A 129 -27.39 15.42 1.28
C PHE A 129 -27.43 15.28 2.80
N PHE A 130 -26.33 15.62 3.47
CA PHE A 130 -26.37 15.97 4.89
C PHE A 130 -27.03 17.33 5.07
N LEU A 131 -28.01 17.43 5.98
CA LEU A 131 -28.65 18.70 6.35
C LEU A 131 -28.24 19.15 7.76
N SER A 132 -28.41 18.28 8.77
CA SER A 132 -28.06 18.56 10.16
C SER A 132 -27.89 17.27 10.94
N GLN A 133 -27.46 17.34 12.21
CA GLN A 133 -27.45 16.15 13.08
C GLN A 133 -28.84 15.54 13.28
N ALA A 134 -29.90 16.35 13.20
CA ALA A 134 -31.27 15.85 13.27
C ALA A 134 -31.70 15.15 11.97
N TYR A 135 -31.12 15.53 10.83
CA TYR A 135 -31.35 14.94 9.52
C TYR A 135 -30.01 14.65 8.82
N PRO A 136 -29.32 13.57 9.22
CA PRO A 136 -27.99 13.23 8.72
C PRO A 136 -28.00 12.89 7.22
N SER A 137 -29.14 12.43 6.70
CA SER A 137 -29.39 12.36 5.26
C SER A 137 -30.80 12.86 4.94
N VAL A 138 -30.89 13.66 3.89
CA VAL A 138 -32.14 14.06 3.22
C VAL A 138 -32.02 13.78 1.73
N ILE A 139 -33.11 13.35 1.11
CA ILE A 139 -33.19 13.03 -0.32
C ILE A 139 -33.90 14.20 -1.00
N LEU A 140 -33.14 14.94 -1.81
CA LEU A 140 -33.65 16.00 -2.67
C LEU A 140 -34.07 15.39 -4.00
N MET A 141 -35.36 15.48 -4.33
CA MET A 141 -35.89 15.17 -5.65
C MET A 141 -36.17 16.49 -6.37
N GLN A 142 -35.51 16.77 -7.49
CA GLN A 142 -35.50 18.08 -8.14
C GLN A 142 -35.96 18.03 -9.60
N GLY A 143 -36.61 19.10 -10.07
CA GLY A 143 -37.12 19.23 -11.45
C GLY A 143 -38.01 20.45 -11.62
N GLN A 144 -39.02 20.36 -12.49
CA GLN A 144 -40.10 21.37 -12.54
C GLN A 144 -40.83 21.46 -11.20
N THR A 145 -40.99 20.31 -10.54
CA THR A 145 -41.40 20.20 -9.15
C THR A 145 -40.24 19.66 -8.32
N SER A 146 -39.99 20.27 -7.17
CA SER A 146 -38.98 19.80 -6.23
C SER A 146 -39.63 19.38 -4.90
N MET A 147 -39.04 18.40 -4.22
CA MET A 147 -39.43 17.98 -2.88
C MET A 147 -38.23 17.51 -2.07
N LEU A 148 -38.40 17.45 -0.75
CA LEU A 148 -37.40 16.91 0.17
C LEU A 148 -38.05 15.86 1.07
N LEU A 149 -37.42 14.71 1.23
CA LEU A 149 -37.83 13.67 2.16
C LEU A 149 -36.62 13.13 2.92
N ASP A 150 -36.84 12.43 4.03
CA ASP A 150 -35.79 11.66 4.70
C ASP A 150 -35.77 10.18 4.23
N PRO A 151 -34.69 9.42 4.50
CA PRO A 151 -34.60 8.01 4.14
C PRO A 151 -35.58 7.08 4.87
N SER A 152 -36.32 7.57 5.87
CA SER A 152 -37.42 6.82 6.51
C SER A 152 -38.73 6.93 5.70
N GLY A 153 -38.78 7.81 4.70
CA GLY A 153 -39.95 8.07 3.87
C GLY A 153 -40.81 9.24 4.35
N ARG A 154 -40.39 9.97 5.38
CA ARG A 154 -41.08 11.18 5.83
C ARG A 154 -40.83 12.32 4.86
N THR A 155 -41.89 12.93 4.35
CA THR A 155 -41.79 14.14 3.54
C THR A 155 -41.47 15.35 4.43
N LEU A 156 -40.36 16.03 4.15
CA LEU A 156 -39.89 17.22 4.87
C LEU A 156 -40.37 18.51 4.19
N ILE A 157 -40.24 18.57 2.86
CA ILE A 157 -40.82 19.64 2.01
C ILE A 157 -41.69 18.97 0.95
N ALA A 158 -42.98 19.31 0.95
CA ALA A 158 -43.93 18.78 -0.01
C ALA A 158 -43.61 19.25 -1.45
N PRO A 159 -44.03 18.50 -2.49
CA PRO A 159 -43.78 18.89 -3.88
C PRO A 159 -44.28 20.30 -4.21
N PHE A 160 -43.41 21.14 -4.75
CA PHE A 160 -43.75 22.51 -5.19
C PHE A 160 -43.00 22.90 -6.46
N ALA A 161 -43.51 23.89 -7.20
CA ALA A 161 -42.86 24.44 -8.39
C ALA A 161 -41.74 25.43 -8.02
N GLY A 162 -40.49 24.98 -8.08
CA GLY A 162 -39.33 25.77 -7.69
C GLY A 162 -38.10 24.90 -7.45
N LYS A 163 -37.07 25.48 -6.86
CA LYS A 163 -35.79 24.81 -6.56
C LYS A 163 -35.58 24.72 -5.05
N ILE A 164 -34.86 23.68 -4.64
CA ILE A 164 -34.32 23.54 -3.29
C ILE A 164 -32.80 23.60 -3.42
N GLU A 165 -32.18 24.42 -2.59
CA GLU A 165 -30.75 24.68 -2.53
C GLU A 165 -30.28 24.66 -1.07
N PHE A 166 -28.98 24.51 -0.85
CA PHE A 166 -28.39 24.53 0.48
C PHE A 166 -27.38 25.67 0.59
N ALA A 167 -27.34 26.33 1.75
CA ALA A 167 -26.39 27.40 2.04
C ALA A 167 -25.64 27.10 3.34
N ASP A 168 -24.32 26.96 3.25
CA ASP A 168 -23.44 26.69 4.39
C ASP A 168 -22.91 28.00 4.95
N LEU A 169 -23.34 28.33 6.17
CA LEU A 169 -22.89 29.53 6.87
C LEU A 169 -21.90 29.21 7.97
N ALA A 170 -20.72 29.82 7.95
CA ALA A 170 -19.71 29.69 9.00
C ALA A 170 -19.78 30.87 9.96
N LYS A 171 -19.74 30.59 11.26
CA LYS A 171 -19.55 31.60 12.31
C LYS A 171 -18.19 31.40 12.98
N PRO A 172 -17.45 32.48 13.30
CA PRO A 172 -16.27 32.37 14.15
C PRO A 172 -16.68 31.84 15.53
N GLY A 173 -16.18 30.68 15.94
CA GLY A 173 -16.42 30.11 17.27
C GLY A 173 -15.51 30.73 18.34
N LYS A 174 -15.86 30.51 19.62
CA LYS A 174 -15.16 31.12 20.78
C LYS A 174 -13.69 30.67 20.94
N ASN A 175 -13.31 29.53 20.36
CA ASN A 175 -11.99 28.91 20.51
C ASN A 175 -11.21 28.82 19.17
N GLY A 176 -11.64 29.54 18.14
CA GLY A 176 -11.05 29.43 16.80
C GLY A 176 -11.58 28.28 15.94
N GLU A 177 -12.48 27.44 16.47
CA GLU A 177 -13.23 26.46 15.66
C GLU A 177 -14.37 27.16 14.90
N GLU A 178 -14.45 26.95 13.59
CA GLU A 178 -15.56 27.46 12.78
C GLU A 178 -16.79 26.55 12.92
N GLU A 179 -17.86 27.06 13.53
CA GLU A 179 -19.16 26.38 13.51
C GLU A 179 -19.85 26.65 12.17
N THR A 180 -19.95 25.61 11.34
CA THR A 180 -20.68 25.68 10.06
C THR A 180 -22.09 25.13 10.23
N THR A 181 -23.10 25.92 9.87
CA THR A 181 -24.51 25.49 9.83
C THR A 181 -25.00 25.50 8.39
N ARG A 182 -25.48 24.35 7.91
CA ARG A 182 -26.16 24.23 6.61
C ARG A 182 -27.63 24.58 6.74
N TYR A 183 -28.09 25.51 5.93
CA TYR A 183 -29.51 25.89 5.85
C TYR A 183 -30.14 25.38 4.57
N LEU A 184 -31.42 25.02 4.68
CA LEU A 184 -32.27 24.67 3.56
C LEU A 184 -32.91 25.94 2.98
N VAL A 185 -32.83 26.12 1.66
CA VAL A 185 -33.35 27.29 0.96
C VAL A 185 -34.26 26.84 -0.17
N THR A 186 -35.50 27.35 -0.21
CA THR A 186 -36.41 27.12 -1.34
C THR A 186 -36.55 28.40 -2.15
N THR A 187 -36.42 28.29 -3.47
CA THR A 187 -36.56 29.43 -4.39
C THR A 187 -37.74 29.19 -5.33
N THR A 188 -38.68 30.13 -5.37
CA THR A 188 -39.81 30.18 -6.31
C THR A 188 -39.73 31.43 -7.18
N ALA A 189 -40.61 31.56 -8.18
CA ALA A 189 -40.71 32.80 -8.96
C ALA A 189 -41.09 34.04 -8.11
N LYS A 190 -41.70 33.85 -6.93
CA LYS A 190 -42.16 34.95 -6.07
C LYS A 190 -41.12 35.37 -5.04
N GLN A 191 -40.39 34.41 -4.47
CA GLN A 191 -39.50 34.64 -3.33
C GLN A 191 -38.53 33.49 -3.10
N LEU A 192 -37.48 33.79 -2.35
CA LEU A 192 -36.64 32.84 -1.64
C LEU A 192 -37.13 32.70 -0.20
N THR A 193 -37.10 31.49 0.36
CA THR A 193 -37.43 31.19 1.76
C THR A 193 -36.33 30.33 2.38
N VAL A 194 -35.82 30.74 3.53
CA VAL A 194 -34.83 29.97 4.32
C VAL A 194 -35.55 29.21 5.42
N TYR A 195 -35.12 27.98 5.69
CA TYR A 195 -35.70 27.10 6.71
C TYR A 195 -34.67 26.73 7.76
N ASP A 196 -35.16 26.55 8.98
CA ASP A 196 -34.37 26.05 10.10
C ASP A 196 -33.98 24.58 9.83
N PRO A 197 -32.69 24.21 9.91
CA PRO A 197 -32.23 22.89 9.46
C PRO A 197 -32.54 21.74 10.43
N VAL A 198 -33.11 22.04 11.61
CA VAL A 198 -33.48 21.05 12.62
C VAL A 198 -34.99 20.85 12.66
N THR A 199 -35.76 21.92 12.59
CA THR A 199 -37.23 21.87 12.64
C THR A 199 -37.88 21.86 11.26
N VAL A 200 -37.12 22.24 10.21
CA VAL A 200 -37.59 22.39 8.82
C VAL A 200 -38.78 23.37 8.72
N LYS A 201 -38.83 24.36 9.61
CA LYS A 201 -39.82 25.44 9.58
C LYS A 201 -39.25 26.67 8.86
N PRO A 202 -40.07 27.43 8.11
CA PRO A 202 -39.62 28.69 7.50
C PRO A 202 -39.11 29.67 8.56
N MET A 203 -37.92 30.24 8.34
CA MET A 203 -37.33 31.29 9.17
C MET A 203 -37.70 32.68 8.66
N PHE A 204 -37.40 32.96 7.38
CA PHE A 204 -37.74 34.22 6.72
C PHE A 204 -37.88 34.03 5.20
N SER A 205 -38.48 35.01 4.52
CA SER A 205 -38.61 35.03 3.07
C SER A 205 -38.20 36.39 2.49
N LEU A 206 -37.57 36.37 1.32
CA LEU A 206 -37.12 37.55 0.59
C LEU A 206 -37.85 37.63 -0.77
N PRO A 207 -38.72 38.63 -0.97
CA PRO A 207 -39.46 38.80 -2.23
C PRO A 207 -38.52 39.00 -3.41
N LYS A 208 -38.80 38.32 -4.53
CA LYS A 208 -38.04 38.39 -5.80
C LYS A 208 -36.53 38.12 -5.67
N ALA A 209 -36.10 37.52 -4.57
CA ALA A 209 -34.71 37.14 -4.35
C ALA A 209 -34.46 35.71 -4.84
N THR A 210 -33.21 35.45 -5.19
CA THR A 210 -32.68 34.11 -5.46
C THR A 210 -31.38 33.92 -4.69
N LEU A 211 -31.02 32.68 -4.38
CA LEU A 211 -29.75 32.38 -3.75
C LEU A 211 -28.65 32.52 -4.81
N ALA A 212 -27.57 33.20 -4.47
CA ALA A 212 -26.42 33.24 -5.37
C ALA A 212 -25.75 31.86 -5.40
N PRO A 213 -25.19 31.45 -6.55
CA PRO A 213 -24.39 30.23 -6.62
C PRO A 213 -23.25 30.26 -5.59
N SER A 214 -23.04 29.14 -4.90
CA SER A 214 -21.89 28.97 -4.01
C SER A 214 -20.59 28.99 -4.83
N ASP A 215 -19.60 29.73 -4.35
CA ASP A 215 -18.23 29.75 -4.87
C ASP A 215 -17.30 28.79 -4.10
N GLY A 216 -17.87 27.90 -3.28
CA GLY A 216 -17.13 26.98 -2.41
C GLY A 216 -16.67 27.59 -1.08
N ASN A 217 -16.84 28.89 -0.88
CA ASN A 217 -16.47 29.57 0.36
C ASN A 217 -17.59 29.49 1.40
N ARG A 218 -17.23 29.22 2.66
CA ARG A 218 -18.17 29.24 3.79
C ARG A 218 -18.35 30.66 4.28
N MET A 219 -19.45 31.29 3.89
CA MET A 219 -19.70 32.71 4.19
C MET A 219 -20.44 32.86 5.53
N PRO A 220 -20.23 33.95 6.29
CA PRO A 220 -21.06 34.25 7.46
C PRO A 220 -22.49 34.72 7.13
N TYR A 221 -22.80 34.95 5.85
CA TYR A 221 -24.06 35.53 5.38
C TYR A 221 -24.63 34.79 4.17
N PHE A 222 -25.95 34.84 3.99
CA PHE A 222 -26.58 34.42 2.75
C PHE A 222 -26.28 35.42 1.64
N LYS A 223 -25.61 34.96 0.59
CA LYS A 223 -25.40 35.74 -0.64
C LYS A 223 -26.64 35.63 -1.53
N VAL A 224 -27.32 36.75 -1.78
CA VAL A 224 -28.58 36.78 -2.50
C VAL A 224 -28.51 37.69 -3.72
N ILE A 225 -29.33 37.40 -4.72
CA ILE A 225 -29.49 38.22 -5.93
C ILE A 225 -30.92 38.75 -5.99
N VAL A 226 -31.04 40.07 -6.08
CA VAL A 226 -32.31 40.77 -6.28
C VAL A 226 -32.15 41.71 -7.46
N GLY A 227 -33.02 41.60 -8.47
CA GLY A 227 -32.94 42.45 -9.67
C GLY A 227 -31.60 42.37 -10.42
N GLY A 228 -30.90 41.24 -10.35
CA GLY A 228 -29.58 41.04 -10.97
C GLY A 228 -28.40 41.66 -10.22
N LYS A 229 -28.60 42.14 -8.99
CA LYS A 229 -27.56 42.71 -8.13
C LYS A 229 -27.34 41.87 -6.89
N TYR A 230 -26.08 41.74 -6.49
CA TYR A 230 -25.65 40.93 -5.35
C TYR A 230 -25.69 41.73 -4.05
N GLY A 231 -26.23 41.09 -2.99
CA GLY A 231 -26.23 41.58 -1.62
C GLY A 231 -25.97 40.44 -0.61
N LEU A 232 -25.85 40.79 0.66
CA LEU A 232 -25.64 39.87 1.77
C LEU A 232 -26.73 40.04 2.83
N VAL A 233 -27.27 38.93 3.31
CA VAL A 233 -28.34 38.86 4.31
C VAL A 233 -27.93 37.99 5.49
N ASP A 234 -28.21 38.44 6.71
CA ASP A 234 -27.93 37.68 7.92
C ASP A 234 -28.94 36.54 8.17
N VAL A 235 -28.73 35.78 9.25
CA VAL A 235 -29.61 34.66 9.64
C VAL A 235 -31.03 35.07 10.06
N ASN A 236 -31.26 36.37 10.27
CA ASN A 236 -32.57 36.92 10.62
C ASN A 236 -33.30 37.52 9.40
N GLY A 237 -32.70 37.45 8.21
CA GLY A 237 -33.28 38.01 6.98
C GLY A 237 -33.01 39.51 6.78
N LYS A 238 -32.10 40.13 7.54
CA LYS A 238 -31.72 41.54 7.39
C LYS A 238 -30.56 41.70 6.42
N TYR A 239 -30.68 42.65 5.48
CA TYR A 239 -29.57 43.03 4.60
C TYR A 239 -28.43 43.68 5.40
N VAL A 240 -27.25 43.06 5.38
CA VAL A 240 -25.99 43.63 5.88
C VAL A 240 -25.19 44.31 4.77
N LEU A 241 -25.44 43.91 3.51
CA LEU A 241 -24.96 44.58 2.32
C LEU A 241 -26.11 44.64 1.29
N GLN A 242 -26.53 45.86 0.92
CA GLN A 242 -27.65 46.06 -0.01
C GLN A 242 -27.33 45.51 -1.42
N PRO A 243 -28.32 44.97 -2.15
CA PRO A 243 -28.12 44.41 -3.47
C PRO A 243 -27.93 45.50 -4.53
N GLN A 244 -26.71 46.03 -4.65
CA GLN A 244 -26.34 47.07 -5.63
C GLN A 244 -25.08 46.72 -6.45
N TYR A 245 -24.43 45.60 -6.14
CA TYR A 245 -23.14 45.22 -6.71
C TYR A 245 -23.29 44.23 -7.87
N THR A 246 -22.36 44.27 -8.82
CA THR A 246 -22.29 43.29 -9.92
C THR A 246 -21.56 42.02 -9.50
N SER A 247 -20.73 42.08 -8.44
CA SER A 247 -20.11 40.91 -7.81
C SER A 247 -19.84 41.19 -6.33
N VAL A 248 -19.97 40.15 -5.51
CA VAL A 248 -19.58 40.10 -4.09
C VAL A 248 -18.86 38.78 -3.86
N GLN A 249 -17.58 38.82 -3.49
CA GLN A 249 -16.73 37.64 -3.32
C GLN A 249 -16.02 37.70 -1.97
N MET A 250 -16.07 36.62 -1.19
CA MET A 250 -15.33 36.54 0.07
C MET A 250 -13.84 36.30 -0.22
N MET A 251 -12.97 36.93 0.58
CA MET A 251 -11.51 36.86 0.46
C MET A 251 -10.94 36.17 1.69
N GLY A 252 -10.55 34.90 1.54
CA GLY A 252 -10.03 34.09 2.66
C GLY A 252 -11.06 33.84 3.76
N SER A 253 -10.58 33.44 4.95
CA SER A 253 -11.39 33.15 6.15
C SER A 253 -11.59 34.37 7.06
N SER A 254 -11.07 35.54 6.70
CA SER A 254 -10.95 36.71 7.58
C SER A 254 -12.13 37.71 7.52
N GLY A 255 -13.25 37.31 6.91
CA GLY A 255 -14.49 38.10 6.85
C GLY A 255 -14.48 39.26 5.85
N PHE A 256 -13.47 39.34 4.99
CA PHE A 256 -13.39 40.37 3.95
C PHE A 256 -14.17 39.98 2.71
N PHE A 257 -14.85 40.95 2.10
CA PHE A 257 -15.60 40.79 0.87
C PHE A 257 -15.11 41.79 -0.16
N ARG A 258 -14.59 41.31 -1.29
CA ARG A 258 -14.40 42.10 -2.49
C ARG A 258 -15.77 42.39 -3.10
N VAL A 259 -16.06 43.66 -3.28
CA VAL A 259 -17.29 44.11 -3.96
C VAL A 259 -16.92 44.78 -5.28
N GLN A 260 -17.72 44.58 -6.31
CA GLN A 260 -17.50 45.19 -7.62
C GLN A 260 -18.74 45.91 -8.13
N ASN A 261 -18.50 47.01 -8.81
CA ASN A 261 -19.49 47.69 -9.63
C ASN A 261 -18.84 48.13 -10.96
N GLN A 262 -19.50 49.02 -11.71
CA GLN A 262 -18.98 49.51 -12.99
C GLN A 262 -17.70 50.36 -12.86
N LYS A 263 -17.40 50.92 -11.68
CA LYS A 263 -16.24 51.80 -11.45
C LYS A 263 -14.97 51.05 -11.05
N GLY A 264 -15.10 49.86 -10.46
CA GLY A 264 -13.93 49.06 -10.07
C GLY A 264 -14.21 48.10 -8.91
N SER A 265 -13.14 47.74 -8.21
CA SER A 265 -13.14 46.84 -7.06
C SER A 265 -12.99 47.61 -5.76
N GLY A 266 -13.75 47.18 -4.75
CA GLY A 266 -13.75 47.71 -3.39
C GLY A 266 -13.69 46.58 -2.37
N LEU A 267 -13.62 46.94 -1.10
CA LEU A 267 -13.47 46.00 0.01
C LEU A 267 -14.41 46.37 1.14
N TRP A 268 -15.23 45.41 1.54
CA TRP A 268 -16.17 45.52 2.65
C TRP A 268 -15.83 44.48 3.71
N LYS A 269 -15.99 44.83 4.98
CA LYS A 269 -15.83 43.92 6.12
C LYS A 269 -16.77 44.33 7.25
N ASP A 270 -17.51 43.37 7.80
CA ASP A 270 -18.29 43.50 9.04
C ASP A 270 -19.14 44.79 9.14
N GLY A 271 -19.87 45.13 8.09
CA GLY A 271 -20.75 46.31 8.04
C GLY A 271 -20.06 47.60 7.56
N ARG A 272 -18.74 47.60 7.37
CA ARG A 272 -17.96 48.78 6.97
C ARG A 272 -17.37 48.63 5.57
N MET A 273 -17.51 49.66 4.74
CA MET A 273 -16.74 49.80 3.49
C MET A 273 -15.33 50.28 3.84
N LEU A 274 -14.32 49.44 3.61
CA LEU A 274 -12.91 49.77 3.85
C LEU A 274 -12.29 50.46 2.63
N ALA A 275 -12.69 50.05 1.42
CA ALA A 275 -12.28 50.66 0.17
C ALA A 275 -13.48 50.75 -0.77
N GLU A 276 -13.77 51.94 -1.30
CA GLU A 276 -14.84 52.12 -2.29
C GLU A 276 -14.49 51.40 -3.61
N PRO A 277 -15.49 50.91 -4.37
CA PRO A 277 -15.27 50.17 -5.60
C PRO A 277 -14.82 51.05 -6.77
N GLN A 278 -13.58 51.50 -6.72
CA GLN A 278 -12.94 52.38 -7.71
C GLN A 278 -11.52 51.94 -8.10
N TYR A 279 -10.98 50.92 -7.43
CA TYR A 279 -9.61 50.44 -7.66
C TYR A 279 -9.58 49.35 -8.72
N ALA A 280 -8.44 49.21 -9.42
CA ALA A 280 -8.25 48.12 -10.39
C ALA A 280 -8.35 46.76 -9.68
N GLU A 281 -7.71 46.65 -8.52
CA GLU A 281 -7.73 45.46 -7.68
C GLU A 281 -7.60 45.84 -6.20
N VAL A 282 -8.23 45.03 -5.33
CA VAL A 282 -8.03 45.07 -3.88
C VAL A 282 -7.71 43.65 -3.41
N ARG A 283 -6.67 43.52 -2.58
CA ARG A 283 -6.10 42.26 -2.07
C ARG A 283 -6.07 42.25 -0.54
N VAL A 284 -6.19 41.05 0.02
CA VAL A 284 -5.94 40.76 1.44
C VAL A 284 -4.98 39.59 1.47
N GLU A 285 -3.83 39.76 2.10
CA GLU A 285 -2.82 38.69 2.25
C GLU A 285 -3.22 37.79 3.43
N HIS A 286 -3.03 36.48 3.27
CA HIS A 286 -3.52 35.47 4.22
C HIS A 286 -3.09 35.73 5.67
N ASP A 287 -1.83 36.10 5.87
CA ASP A 287 -1.22 36.33 7.19
C ASP A 287 -1.20 37.82 7.61
N MET A 288 -1.81 38.69 6.80
CA MET A 288 -1.93 40.11 7.12
C MET A 288 -3.17 40.38 7.97
N ALA A 289 -3.02 40.21 9.28
CA ALA A 289 -4.11 40.43 10.23
C ALA A 289 -4.64 41.88 10.24
N ASP A 290 -3.76 42.87 10.07
CA ASP A 290 -4.08 44.29 10.17
C ASP A 290 -3.80 45.06 8.87
N GLY A 291 -4.47 44.70 7.77
CA GLY A 291 -4.39 45.52 6.57
C GLY A 291 -5.09 44.98 5.34
N TYR A 292 -5.03 45.78 4.28
CA TYR A 292 -5.40 45.40 2.92
C TYR A 292 -4.52 46.16 1.91
N VAL A 293 -4.47 45.68 0.66
CA VAL A 293 -3.66 46.29 -0.40
C VAL A 293 -4.58 46.74 -1.53
N VAL A 294 -4.41 47.98 -2.00
CA VAL A 294 -5.07 48.49 -3.21
C VAL A 294 -4.04 48.66 -4.32
N LEU A 295 -4.40 48.27 -5.53
CA LEU A 295 -3.53 48.39 -6.70
C LEU A 295 -4.05 49.49 -7.63
N GLN A 296 -3.16 50.41 -7.99
CA GLN A 296 -3.43 51.49 -8.93
C GLN A 296 -2.20 51.73 -9.81
N GLY A 297 -2.27 51.30 -11.07
CA GLY A 297 -1.13 51.34 -11.99
C GLY A 297 0.01 50.42 -11.54
N ASP A 298 1.22 50.96 -11.43
CA ASP A 298 2.44 50.25 -11.00
C ASP A 298 2.71 50.37 -9.48
N LEU A 299 1.72 50.84 -8.71
CA LEU A 299 1.81 50.99 -7.26
C LEU A 299 0.90 50.02 -6.53
N GLU A 300 1.45 49.41 -5.48
CA GLU A 300 0.73 48.66 -4.46
C GLU A 300 0.71 49.51 -3.18
N THR A 301 -0.47 49.95 -2.75
CA THR A 301 -0.64 50.72 -1.52
C THR A 301 -1.15 49.83 -0.40
N TYR A 302 -0.34 49.70 0.65
CA TYR A 302 -0.65 48.94 1.85
C TYR A 302 -1.36 49.86 2.85
N HIS A 303 -2.52 49.43 3.35
CA HIS A 303 -3.33 50.15 4.33
C HIS A 303 -3.39 49.36 5.64
N SER A 304 -3.14 50.00 6.78
CA SER A 304 -3.46 49.44 8.10
C SER A 304 -4.93 49.72 8.44
N ILE A 305 -5.64 48.73 8.97
CA ILE A 305 -7.04 48.90 9.40
C ILE A 305 -7.10 49.55 10.79
N SER A 306 -6.20 49.15 11.69
CA SER A 306 -6.17 49.59 13.08
C SER A 306 -5.61 51.01 13.25
N SER A 307 -4.52 51.35 12.54
CA SER A 307 -3.87 52.67 12.67
C SER A 307 -4.37 53.67 11.63
N GLY A 308 -4.96 53.21 10.52
CA GLY A 308 -5.37 54.04 9.39
C GLY A 308 -4.21 54.58 8.54
N THR A 309 -2.97 54.15 8.78
CA THR A 309 -1.81 54.56 7.97
C THR A 309 -1.79 53.85 6.61
N SER A 310 -1.08 54.44 5.64
CA SER A 310 -0.81 53.79 4.36
C SER A 310 0.51 54.22 3.74
N PHE A 311 1.06 53.37 2.87
CA PHE A 311 2.22 53.71 2.04
C PHE A 311 2.20 52.89 0.74
N SER A 312 2.89 53.39 -0.28
CA SER A 312 2.98 52.74 -1.58
C SER A 312 4.37 52.17 -1.84
N LEU A 313 4.41 50.98 -2.44
CA LEU A 313 5.61 50.36 -3.02
C LEU A 313 5.36 50.10 -4.50
N LYS A 314 6.42 49.89 -5.27
CA LYS A 314 6.26 49.40 -6.65
C LYS A 314 5.62 48.01 -6.64
N LYS A 315 4.86 47.74 -7.69
CA LYS A 315 4.25 46.43 -7.96
C LYS A 315 5.27 45.30 -7.87
N GLY A 316 4.91 44.21 -7.19
CA GLY A 316 5.79 43.06 -6.94
C GLY A 316 6.40 42.99 -5.54
N ALA A 317 5.97 43.86 -4.61
CA ALA A 317 6.34 43.78 -3.21
C ALA A 317 5.91 42.43 -2.60
N LYS A 318 6.65 42.00 -1.57
CA LYS A 318 6.50 40.72 -0.88
C LYS A 318 6.11 40.97 0.57
N TYR A 319 4.91 40.53 0.94
CA TYR A 319 4.57 40.36 2.35
C TYR A 319 5.45 39.25 2.94
N LEU A 320 6.08 39.52 4.09
CA LEU A 320 6.90 38.56 4.82
C LEU A 320 6.02 37.87 5.88
N HIS A 321 6.05 38.38 7.11
CA HIS A 321 5.18 37.97 8.23
C HIS A 321 5.04 39.17 9.19
N ASP A 322 4.16 39.12 10.19
CA ASP A 322 3.97 40.15 11.24
C ASP A 322 3.86 41.60 10.72
N GLY A 323 3.32 41.76 9.51
CA GLY A 323 3.14 43.05 8.85
C GLY A 323 4.38 43.65 8.21
N TYR A 324 5.48 42.92 8.06
CA TYR A 324 6.65 43.38 7.31
C TYR A 324 6.46 43.18 5.80
N VAL A 325 6.79 44.20 5.02
CA VAL A 325 6.66 44.20 3.55
C VAL A 325 8.01 44.59 2.95
N LEU A 326 8.58 43.67 2.17
CA LEU A 326 9.80 43.87 1.38
C LEU A 326 9.41 44.34 -0.02
N GLY A 327 9.97 45.44 -0.48
CA GLY A 327 9.70 45.90 -1.85
C GLY A 327 10.56 47.07 -2.26
N GLN A 328 10.24 47.67 -3.42
CA GLN A 328 10.96 48.81 -3.94
C GLN A 328 10.21 50.11 -3.66
N ASP A 329 10.97 51.14 -3.27
CA ASP A 329 10.45 52.49 -3.17
C ASP A 329 10.02 53.01 -4.57
N PRO A 330 8.83 53.64 -4.70
CA PRO A 330 8.34 54.15 -5.97
C PRO A 330 9.27 55.16 -6.66
N THR A 331 10.02 55.94 -5.89
CA THR A 331 10.87 57.02 -6.40
C THR A 331 12.30 56.55 -6.65
N THR A 332 12.91 55.84 -5.70
CA THR A 332 14.34 55.46 -5.80
C THR A 332 14.56 54.11 -6.48
N SER A 333 13.52 53.27 -6.59
CA SER A 333 13.61 51.88 -7.05
C SER A 333 14.56 50.99 -6.26
N ARG A 334 14.99 51.43 -5.08
CA ARG A 334 15.82 50.64 -4.16
C ARG A 334 14.93 49.76 -3.28
N TYR A 335 15.43 48.59 -2.91
CA TYR A 335 14.78 47.65 -2.01
C TYR A 335 14.96 48.07 -0.55
N GLY A 336 13.90 47.89 0.23
CA GLY A 336 13.84 48.10 1.67
C GLY A 336 12.66 47.34 2.26
N VAL A 337 12.50 47.42 3.59
CA VAL A 337 11.42 46.74 4.31
C VAL A 337 10.68 47.76 5.18
N LYS A 338 9.36 47.75 5.09
CA LYS A 338 8.48 48.61 5.89
C LYS A 338 7.42 47.77 6.60
N ARG A 339 7.08 48.11 7.85
CA ARG A 339 5.91 47.56 8.53
C ARG A 339 4.64 48.22 8.00
N ILE A 340 3.53 47.49 7.97
CA ILE A 340 2.20 48.02 7.60
C ILE A 340 1.79 49.21 8.47
N SER A 341 2.25 49.27 9.72
CA SER A 341 2.06 50.44 10.60
C SER A 341 2.67 51.73 10.05
N GLY A 342 3.64 51.63 9.13
CA GLY A 342 4.32 52.76 8.49
C GLY A 342 5.79 52.91 8.89
N GLU A 343 6.32 52.09 9.79
CA GLU A 343 7.72 52.11 10.21
C GLU A 343 8.66 51.52 9.14
N THR A 344 9.68 52.26 8.73
CA THR A 344 10.77 51.72 7.87
C THR A 344 11.77 50.97 8.73
N VAL A 345 11.94 49.67 8.46
CA VAL A 345 12.71 48.73 9.27
C VAL A 345 14.06 48.43 8.62
N VAL A 346 14.05 48.33 7.29
CA VAL A 346 15.26 48.28 6.47
C VAL A 346 15.17 49.44 5.48
N PRO A 347 16.15 50.36 5.45
CA PRO A 347 16.11 51.52 4.57
C PRO A 347 16.08 51.11 3.10
N PHE A 348 15.42 51.92 2.27
CA PHE A 348 15.29 51.67 0.83
C PHE A 348 16.57 52.13 0.09
N GLU A 349 17.66 51.39 0.28
CA GLU A 349 19.00 51.73 -0.26
C GLU A 349 19.59 50.63 -1.16
N TYR A 350 19.01 49.43 -1.12
CA TYR A 350 19.59 48.24 -1.76
C TYR A 350 19.22 48.13 -3.24
N PRO A 351 20.17 48.09 -4.18
CA PRO A 351 19.85 48.05 -5.61
C PRO A 351 19.27 46.71 -6.08
N ARG A 352 19.51 45.61 -5.35
CA ARG A 352 19.14 44.25 -5.80
C ARG A 352 18.79 43.34 -4.63
N LEU A 353 17.90 42.39 -4.91
CA LEU A 353 17.46 41.30 -4.04
C LEU A 353 17.75 39.96 -4.74
N GLU A 354 18.33 39.00 -4.02
CA GLU A 354 18.57 37.62 -4.48
C GLU A 354 17.95 36.61 -3.49
N GLY A 355 17.82 35.34 -3.90
CA GLY A 355 17.36 34.26 -3.01
C GLY A 355 15.92 33.80 -3.24
N VAL A 356 15.37 33.12 -2.24
CA VAL A 356 14.04 32.48 -2.25
C VAL A 356 13.26 32.85 -0.98
N PRO A 357 11.94 32.58 -0.87
CA PRO A 357 11.18 32.90 0.33
C PRO A 357 11.75 32.36 1.65
N ALA A 358 12.44 31.21 1.62
CA ALA A 358 13.12 30.64 2.79
C ALA A 358 14.43 31.35 3.17
N MET A 359 14.99 32.19 2.28
CA MET A 359 16.24 32.94 2.51
C MET A 359 16.39 34.08 1.48
N TRP A 360 16.04 35.30 1.87
CA TRP A 360 16.24 36.51 1.06
C TRP A 360 17.61 37.14 1.32
N LEU A 361 18.28 37.58 0.26
CA LEU A 361 19.59 38.23 0.30
C LEU A 361 19.48 39.66 -0.24
N LEU A 362 19.71 40.66 0.61
CA LEU A 362 19.93 42.03 0.15
C LEU A 362 21.33 42.13 -0.45
N VAL A 363 21.46 42.77 -1.60
CA VAL A 363 22.74 42.92 -2.30
C VAL A 363 23.11 44.39 -2.34
N ARG A 364 24.28 44.72 -1.80
CA ARG A 364 24.85 46.07 -1.82
C ARG A 364 25.40 46.43 -3.20
N SER A 365 25.71 47.71 -3.40
CA SER A 365 26.34 48.21 -4.63
C SER A 365 27.71 47.61 -4.92
N ASP A 366 28.43 47.13 -3.91
CA ASP A 366 29.72 46.42 -4.02
C ASP A 366 29.56 44.92 -4.33
N GLY A 367 28.33 44.41 -4.44
CA GLY A 367 28.03 43.02 -4.73
C GLY A 367 28.00 42.09 -3.50
N LYS A 368 28.35 42.58 -2.30
CA LYS A 368 28.25 41.79 -1.08
C LYS A 368 26.79 41.50 -0.73
N LYS A 369 26.57 40.33 -0.14
CA LYS A 369 25.25 39.77 0.18
C LYS A 369 25.02 39.74 1.68
N GLY A 370 23.92 40.32 2.13
CA GLY A 370 23.45 40.28 3.51
C GLY A 370 22.19 39.44 3.61
N ILE A 371 22.15 38.51 4.56
CA ILE A 371 20.98 37.64 4.77
C ILE A 371 19.89 38.46 5.50
N LEU A 372 18.75 38.67 4.85
CA LEU A 372 17.59 39.29 5.48
C LEU A 372 16.95 38.29 6.44
N ARG A 373 17.15 38.51 7.74
CA ARG A 373 16.56 37.67 8.79
C ARG A 373 15.05 37.92 8.84
N ALA A 374 14.29 37.08 8.14
CA ALA A 374 12.83 37.09 8.09
C ALA A 374 12.23 35.73 8.47
N ALA A 375 12.90 35.03 9.39
CA ALA A 375 12.39 33.78 9.94
C ALA A 375 11.03 34.03 10.61
N TRP A 376 10.07 33.13 10.35
CA TRP A 376 8.69 33.28 10.80
C TRP A 376 8.60 33.54 12.32
N GLY A 377 7.88 34.61 12.71
CA GLY A 377 7.68 34.99 14.11
C GLY A 377 8.87 35.68 14.80
N LYS A 378 9.89 36.13 14.04
CA LYS A 378 11.03 36.91 14.58
C LYS A 378 11.07 38.32 13.97
N PRO A 379 11.49 39.36 14.71
CA PRO A 379 11.56 40.70 14.14
C PRO A 379 12.49 40.74 12.91
N VAL A 380 11.97 41.25 11.79
CA VAL A 380 12.80 41.52 10.61
C VAL A 380 13.76 42.67 10.94
N LYS A 381 15.03 42.50 10.59
CA LYS A 381 16.09 43.49 10.80
C LYS A 381 17.02 43.54 9.59
N GLU A 382 17.67 44.69 9.43
CA GLU A 382 18.73 44.87 8.44
C GLU A 382 19.91 43.91 8.70
N PRO A 383 20.58 43.39 7.64
CA PRO A 383 21.75 42.54 7.80
C PRO A 383 22.90 43.25 8.53
N ASP A 384 23.44 42.60 9.55
CA ASP A 384 24.57 43.05 10.36
C ASP A 384 25.94 42.60 9.80
N ALA A 385 25.95 41.71 8.82
CA ALA A 385 27.15 41.19 8.17
C ALA A 385 26.93 40.93 6.67
N TRP A 386 28.02 40.96 5.91
CA TRP A 386 28.03 40.99 4.45
C TRP A 386 29.09 40.02 3.89
N PHE A 387 28.69 39.19 2.92
CA PHE A 387 29.50 38.06 2.44
C PHE A 387 29.56 38.00 0.91
N ASP A 388 30.51 37.24 0.36
CA ASP A 388 30.57 36.97 -1.08
C ASP A 388 29.57 35.89 -1.50
N ALA A 389 29.46 34.80 -0.71
CA ALA A 389 28.54 33.70 -0.98
C ALA A 389 27.98 33.04 0.29
N VAL A 390 26.88 32.31 0.11
CA VAL A 390 26.12 31.59 1.14
C VAL A 390 25.75 30.20 0.61
N THR A 391 26.02 29.15 1.38
CA THR A 391 25.80 27.73 1.02
C THR A 391 25.01 26.99 2.11
N THR A 392 23.99 26.22 1.73
CA THR A 392 23.12 25.47 2.65
C THR A 392 23.76 24.21 3.22
N LEU A 393 23.44 23.86 4.48
CA LEU A 393 23.98 22.68 5.18
C LEU A 393 22.84 21.78 5.65
N GLY A 394 22.38 20.88 4.79
CA GLY A 394 21.19 20.04 5.04
C GLY A 394 19.85 20.81 5.09
N GLY A 395 19.87 22.14 5.23
CA GLY A 395 18.71 23.04 5.26
C GLY A 395 19.09 24.53 5.22
N TYR A 396 18.14 25.42 5.57
CA TYR A 396 18.31 26.89 5.52
C TYR A 396 18.62 27.55 6.88
N ASP A 397 18.45 26.84 8.00
CA ASP A 397 18.62 27.40 9.35
C ASP A 397 20.08 27.74 9.68
N LEU A 398 20.99 26.85 9.25
CA LEU A 398 22.44 27.03 9.32
C LEU A 398 23.01 26.98 7.91
N VAL A 399 23.82 27.98 7.59
CA VAL A 399 24.45 28.12 6.27
C VAL A 399 25.92 28.45 6.44
N SER A 400 26.74 27.87 5.58
CA SER A 400 28.13 28.29 5.45
C SER A 400 28.19 29.61 4.68
N VAL A 401 28.96 30.56 5.17
CA VAL A 401 29.17 31.87 4.54
C VAL A 401 30.63 32.06 4.18
N THR A 402 30.92 32.68 3.05
CA THR A 402 32.30 32.91 2.60
C THR A 402 32.58 34.37 2.30
N ASP A 403 33.78 34.81 2.68
CA ASP A 403 34.33 36.13 2.38
C ASP A 403 35.78 35.96 1.89
N GLY A 404 35.98 36.08 0.57
CA GLY A 404 37.17 35.61 -0.12
C GLY A 404 37.38 34.11 0.09
N SER A 405 38.58 33.71 0.55
CA SER A 405 38.94 32.32 0.85
C SER A 405 38.58 31.88 2.28
N LYS A 406 37.88 32.72 3.05
CA LYS A 406 37.56 32.48 4.46
C LYS A 406 36.15 31.89 4.58
N THR A 407 35.98 30.93 5.48
CA THR A 407 34.70 30.24 5.70
C THR A 407 34.18 30.51 7.10
N GLY A 408 32.89 30.76 7.22
CA GLY A 408 32.18 30.95 8.47
C GLY A 408 30.87 30.17 8.51
N LEU A 409 30.13 30.36 9.61
CA LEU A 409 28.82 29.76 9.85
C LEU A 409 27.84 30.86 10.26
N TYR A 410 26.72 30.93 9.56
CA TYR A 410 25.64 31.87 9.84
C TYR A 410 24.35 31.11 10.18
N SER A 411 23.60 31.62 11.15
CA SER A 411 22.27 31.15 11.52
C SER A 411 21.22 32.18 11.14
N GLN A 412 20.13 31.75 10.51
CA GLN A 412 18.99 32.65 10.27
C GLN A 412 18.37 33.18 11.57
N GLN A 413 18.50 32.43 12.66
CA GLN A 413 17.94 32.81 13.96
C GLN A 413 18.86 33.72 14.76
N LYS A 414 20.16 33.40 14.83
CA LYS A 414 21.12 34.09 15.70
C LYS A 414 22.09 35.02 14.96
N GLY A 415 22.05 35.06 13.63
CA GLY A 415 23.02 35.80 12.84
C GLY A 415 24.36 35.06 12.69
N LEU A 416 25.45 35.81 12.60
CA LEU A 416 26.80 35.25 12.41
C LEU A 416 27.25 34.51 13.68
N LEU A 417 27.41 33.18 13.58
CA LEU A 417 27.85 32.33 14.69
C LEU A 417 29.37 32.13 14.70
N VAL A 418 29.96 31.93 13.52
CA VAL A 418 31.40 31.79 13.32
C VAL A 418 31.80 32.77 12.24
N PRO A 419 32.58 33.82 12.56
CA PRO A 419 33.09 34.76 11.57
C PRO A 419 33.92 34.06 10.50
N PRO A 420 33.91 34.51 9.23
CA PRO A 420 34.74 33.92 8.19
C PRO A 420 36.23 33.95 8.55
N GLN A 421 36.85 32.76 8.65
CA GLN A 421 38.28 32.61 8.93
C GLN A 421 38.95 31.63 7.94
N SER A 422 40.25 31.82 7.71
CA SER A 422 41.04 30.92 6.86
C SER A 422 41.32 29.61 7.61
N GLY A 423 41.13 28.47 6.94
CA GLY A 423 41.35 27.16 7.55
C GLY A 423 40.15 26.60 8.32
N THR A 424 39.03 27.30 8.38
CA THR A 424 37.78 26.80 8.98
C THR A 424 37.06 25.84 8.04
N ILE A 425 36.68 24.66 8.54
CA ILE A 425 35.94 23.63 7.79
C ILE A 425 34.57 23.43 8.44
N VAL A 426 33.52 23.44 7.63
CA VAL A 426 32.13 23.23 8.09
C VAL A 426 31.57 21.96 7.44
N ARG A 427 31.03 21.01 8.24
CA ARG A 427 30.51 19.71 7.80
C ARG A 427 29.14 19.41 8.43
N TYR A 428 28.33 18.58 7.77
CA TYR A 428 27.03 18.13 8.27
C TYR A 428 27.07 16.64 8.66
N ASP A 429 26.64 16.31 9.88
CA ASP A 429 26.48 14.95 10.41
C ASP A 429 25.00 14.54 10.32
N SER A 430 24.69 13.67 9.37
CA SER A 430 23.32 13.24 9.06
C SER A 430 22.72 12.30 10.10
N LYS A 431 23.51 11.59 10.91
CA LYS A 431 22.98 10.65 11.93
C LYS A 431 22.30 11.40 13.08
N PHE A 432 22.82 12.57 13.42
CA PHE A 432 22.32 13.38 14.54
C PHE A 432 21.77 14.74 14.10
N GLY A 433 21.75 15.03 12.79
CA GLY A 433 21.17 16.26 12.23
C GLY A 433 21.90 17.54 12.68
N ARG A 434 23.23 17.50 12.79
CA ARG A 434 24.05 18.57 13.40
C ARG A 434 25.17 19.05 12.48
N VAL A 435 25.65 20.28 12.68
CA VAL A 435 26.76 20.87 11.93
C VAL A 435 28.03 20.87 12.78
N LEU A 436 29.13 20.36 12.24
CA LEU A 436 30.43 20.35 12.88
C LEU A 436 31.31 21.44 12.23
N VAL A 437 31.87 22.32 13.05
CA VAL A 437 32.81 23.35 12.62
C VAL A 437 34.17 23.05 13.21
N GLN A 438 35.16 22.84 12.35
CA GLN A 438 36.55 22.71 12.73
C GLN A 438 37.24 24.06 12.55
N GLY A 439 37.79 24.59 13.64
CA GLY A 439 38.54 25.84 13.66
C GLY A 439 39.95 25.71 13.05
N PRO A 440 40.62 26.84 12.77
CA PRO A 440 42.00 26.84 12.25
C PRO A 440 43.03 26.20 13.19
N ASP A 441 42.71 26.12 14.48
CA ASP A 441 43.51 25.46 15.52
C ASP A 441 43.28 23.93 15.58
N GLY A 442 42.41 23.39 14.72
CA GLY A 442 42.04 21.99 14.67
C GLY A 442 40.92 21.59 15.65
N SER A 443 40.47 22.48 16.53
CA SER A 443 39.38 22.22 17.48
C SER A 443 38.05 22.02 16.73
N THR A 444 37.19 21.12 17.20
CA THR A 444 35.88 20.87 16.58
C THR A 444 34.75 21.20 17.56
N ARG A 445 33.77 21.96 17.06
CA ARG A 445 32.58 22.35 17.81
C ARG A 445 31.32 21.95 17.05
N GLU A 446 30.33 21.45 17.78
CA GLU A 446 29.01 21.12 17.24
C GLU A 446 28.08 22.33 17.33
N TYR A 447 27.31 22.56 16.26
CA TYR A 447 26.28 23.58 16.14
C TYR A 447 24.93 22.95 15.76
N ARG A 448 23.87 23.37 16.46
CA ARG A 448 22.49 22.96 16.20
C ARG A 448 21.72 24.01 15.40
N PRO A 449 20.61 23.65 14.72
CA PRO A 449 19.80 24.59 13.94
C PRO A 449 19.33 25.83 14.73
N ASP A 450 19.12 25.70 16.04
CA ASP A 450 18.80 26.81 16.96
C ASP A 450 20.00 27.75 17.26
N GLY A 451 21.14 27.50 16.63
CA GLY A 451 22.40 28.21 16.78
C GLY A 451 23.06 28.02 18.15
N THR A 452 22.64 27.06 18.96
CA THR A 452 23.41 26.64 20.14
C THR A 452 24.64 25.86 19.71
N SER A 453 25.69 25.96 20.51
CA SER A 453 26.95 25.28 20.23
C SER A 453 27.55 24.68 21.48
N GLN A 454 28.23 23.56 21.32
CA GLN A 454 28.99 22.91 22.39
C GLN A 454 30.28 22.33 21.81
N ASP A 455 31.37 22.38 22.59
CA ASP A 455 32.56 21.61 22.25
C ASP A 455 32.18 20.13 22.22
N THR A 456 32.73 19.38 21.27
CA THR A 456 32.48 17.93 21.22
C THR A 456 33.12 17.30 22.45
N ALA A 457 32.31 17.03 23.48
CA ALA A 457 32.76 16.38 24.70
C ALA A 457 33.26 14.96 24.39
N GLU A 458 34.16 14.45 25.23
CA GLU A 458 34.55 13.04 25.18
C GLU A 458 33.28 12.16 25.24
N PRO A 459 33.21 11.11 24.40
CA PRO A 459 32.01 10.30 24.32
C PRO A 459 31.76 9.61 25.66
N LYS A 460 30.61 9.91 26.28
CA LYS A 460 30.26 9.39 27.61
C LYS A 460 29.75 7.95 27.52
N PRO A 461 30.17 7.05 28.43
CA PRO A 461 29.63 5.71 28.52
C PRO A 461 28.12 5.72 28.82
N GLN A 462 27.33 5.02 28.02
CA GLN A 462 25.92 4.75 28.26
C GLN A 462 25.76 3.37 28.91
N ARG A 463 25.08 3.31 30.05
CA ARG A 463 24.98 2.11 30.86
C ARG A 463 24.11 1.04 30.19
N LEU A 464 24.58 -0.21 30.20
CA LEU A 464 23.84 -1.41 29.78
C LEU A 464 23.46 -2.26 30.98
N THR A 465 24.43 -2.56 31.85
CA THR A 465 24.24 -3.32 33.10
C THR A 465 24.94 -2.61 34.26
N ASP A 466 25.01 -3.24 35.44
CA ASP A 466 25.77 -2.68 36.55
C ASP A 466 27.29 -2.61 36.29
N ALA A 467 27.81 -3.49 35.43
CA ALA A 467 29.23 -3.60 35.12
C ALA A 467 29.60 -3.17 33.68
N LEU A 468 28.63 -3.10 32.76
CA LEU A 468 28.87 -2.77 31.35
C LEU A 468 28.21 -1.46 30.92
N SER A 469 28.97 -0.68 30.15
CA SER A 469 28.49 0.47 29.40
C SER A 469 28.94 0.37 27.94
N PHE A 470 28.41 1.21 27.05
CA PHE A 470 28.95 1.41 25.71
C PHE A 470 29.32 2.85 25.44
N ILE A 471 30.32 3.07 24.59
CA ILE A 471 30.77 4.38 24.14
C ILE A 471 30.59 4.45 22.62
N TYR A 472 29.83 5.44 22.14
CA TYR A 472 29.74 5.73 20.70
C TYR A 472 30.81 6.74 20.30
N LYS A 473 31.67 6.34 19.37
CA LYS A 473 32.67 7.21 18.76
C LYS A 473 32.22 7.59 17.35
N PRO A 474 32.00 8.89 17.04
CA PRO A 474 31.62 9.33 15.71
C PRO A 474 32.61 8.85 14.65
N GLY A 475 32.14 8.11 13.64
CA GLY A 475 32.96 7.55 12.56
C GLY A 475 33.63 6.19 12.86
N GLU A 476 33.69 5.75 14.12
CA GLU A 476 34.30 4.47 14.51
C GLU A 476 33.28 3.41 14.95
N GLY A 477 32.16 3.80 15.58
CA GLY A 477 31.11 2.87 16.04
C GLY A 477 30.97 2.77 17.56
N VAL A 478 30.42 1.66 18.05
CA VAL A 478 30.09 1.42 19.46
C VAL A 478 31.07 0.45 20.11
N PHE A 479 31.75 0.86 21.18
CA PHE A 479 32.62 -0.01 21.98
C PHE A 479 31.98 -0.36 23.31
N LEU A 480 32.07 -1.61 23.75
CA LEU A 480 31.72 -2.00 25.11
C LEU A 480 32.87 -1.69 26.07
N VAL A 481 32.54 -1.11 27.21
CA VAL A 481 33.50 -0.72 28.25
C VAL A 481 33.03 -1.17 29.63
N ASP A 482 34.00 -1.39 30.51
CA ASP A 482 33.74 -1.58 31.93
C ASP A 482 33.17 -0.27 32.52
N THR A 483 32.05 -0.36 33.24
CA THR A 483 31.35 0.83 33.77
C THR A 483 32.18 1.58 34.81
N ALA A 484 32.97 0.88 35.63
CA ALA A 484 33.73 1.49 36.73
C ALA A 484 35.02 2.17 36.25
N SER A 485 35.75 1.53 35.34
CA SER A 485 37.06 1.98 34.86
C SER A 485 37.04 2.66 33.49
N GLY A 486 35.94 2.53 32.72
CA GLY A 486 35.81 3.06 31.36
C GLY A 486 36.71 2.37 30.32
N LYS A 487 37.39 1.29 30.69
CA LYS A 487 38.31 0.57 29.80
C LYS A 487 37.55 -0.31 28.80
N PRO A 488 38.00 -0.41 27.54
CA PRO A 488 37.39 -1.29 26.55
C PRO A 488 37.37 -2.75 26.99
N ILE A 489 36.20 -3.37 26.94
CA ILE A 489 35.98 -4.82 27.08
C ILE A 489 35.88 -5.46 25.71
N SER A 490 35.28 -4.76 24.74
CA SER A 490 35.24 -5.23 23.36
C SER A 490 36.57 -4.99 22.65
N SER A 491 37.02 -5.99 21.88
CA SER A 491 38.23 -5.92 21.06
C SER A 491 38.09 -5.05 19.79
N HIS A 492 36.86 -4.68 19.42
CA HIS A 492 36.53 -3.94 18.20
C HIS A 492 35.23 -3.14 18.39
N ALA A 493 34.89 -2.30 17.41
CA ALA A 493 33.65 -1.54 17.38
C ALA A 493 32.49 -2.33 16.76
N TYR A 494 31.31 -2.20 17.34
CA TYR A 494 30.03 -2.72 16.88
C TYR A 494 29.17 -1.62 16.25
N GLN A 495 28.10 -2.00 15.57
CA GLN A 495 27.08 -1.04 15.11
C GLN A 495 26.18 -0.59 16.27
N GLY A 496 25.93 -1.49 17.22
CA GLY A 496 25.15 -1.21 18.42
C GLY A 496 25.26 -2.34 19.45
N ALA A 497 24.73 -2.10 20.64
CA ALA A 497 24.65 -3.09 21.71
C ALA A 497 23.38 -2.87 22.55
N ASN A 498 22.72 -3.95 22.96
CA ASN A 498 21.49 -3.93 23.74
C ASN A 498 21.51 -5.02 24.82
N VAL A 499 20.63 -4.89 25.82
CA VAL A 499 20.46 -5.87 26.90
C VAL A 499 19.44 -6.94 26.49
N ALA A 500 19.67 -8.20 26.87
CA ALA A 500 18.77 -9.33 26.66
C ALA A 500 18.56 -10.16 27.95
N ALA A 501 17.64 -11.12 27.89
CA ALA A 501 17.35 -12.05 28.99
C ALA A 501 17.10 -11.37 30.36
N GLY A 502 16.36 -10.26 30.35
CA GLY A 502 16.00 -9.52 31.57
C GLY A 502 17.20 -8.90 32.31
N GLY A 503 18.27 -8.52 31.61
CA GLY A 503 19.45 -7.90 32.23
C GLY A 503 20.66 -8.82 32.36
N LYS A 504 20.48 -10.12 32.14
CA LYS A 504 21.52 -11.13 32.39
C LYS A 504 22.57 -11.21 31.27
N LEU A 505 22.24 -10.70 30.08
CA LEU A 505 23.10 -10.79 28.90
C LEU A 505 23.14 -9.45 28.16
N VAL A 506 24.26 -9.18 27.49
CA VAL A 506 24.42 -8.06 26.56
C VAL A 506 24.72 -8.62 25.18
N VAL A 507 23.93 -8.18 24.19
CA VAL A 507 24.09 -8.52 22.78
C VAL A 507 24.72 -7.33 22.07
N ALA A 508 25.93 -7.51 21.56
CA ALA A 508 26.63 -6.52 20.74
C ALA A 508 26.64 -6.99 19.29
N PHE A 509 26.11 -6.19 18.38
CA PHE A 509 25.84 -6.63 17.01
C PHE A 509 26.56 -5.80 15.95
N SER A 510 26.97 -6.51 14.92
CA SER A 510 27.58 -6.01 13.69
C SER A 510 26.74 -6.46 12.49
N ALA A 511 27.16 -6.12 11.27
CA ALA A 511 26.46 -6.59 10.08
C ALA A 511 26.55 -8.13 9.97
N GLY A 512 25.43 -8.83 10.16
CA GLY A 512 25.29 -10.27 9.95
C GLY A 512 25.61 -11.16 11.15
N GLU A 513 26.29 -10.64 12.18
CA GLU A 513 26.66 -11.40 13.37
C GLU A 513 26.59 -10.58 14.67
N ALA A 514 26.57 -11.28 15.80
CA ALA A 514 26.56 -10.69 17.13
C ALA A 514 27.38 -11.50 18.13
N ASP A 515 27.91 -10.78 19.11
CA ASP A 515 28.56 -11.29 20.30
C ASP A 515 27.64 -11.20 21.52
N LEU A 516 27.76 -12.19 22.40
CA LEU A 516 27.04 -12.29 23.65
C LEU A 516 28.00 -12.18 24.81
N TYR A 517 27.70 -11.25 25.73
CA TYR A 517 28.44 -11.04 26.96
C TYR A 517 27.55 -11.36 28.16
N THR A 518 28.14 -11.84 29.25
CA THR A 518 27.46 -11.85 30.55
C THR A 518 27.20 -10.42 31.03
N ALA A 519 26.32 -10.26 32.01
CA ALA A 519 26.07 -8.94 32.60
C ALA A 519 27.33 -8.29 33.22
N GLU A 520 28.33 -9.11 33.58
CA GLU A 520 29.62 -8.73 34.15
C GLU A 520 30.71 -8.49 33.09
N GLY A 521 30.43 -8.71 31.81
CA GLY A 521 31.39 -8.43 30.72
C GLY A 521 32.23 -9.60 30.24
N THR A 522 31.93 -10.83 30.65
CA THR A 522 32.61 -12.01 30.10
C THR A 522 32.06 -12.34 28.71
N LEU A 523 32.93 -12.41 27.69
CA LEU A 523 32.54 -12.81 26.34
C LEU A 523 32.22 -14.31 26.29
N LEU A 524 30.97 -14.65 25.98
CA LEU A 524 30.50 -16.04 25.85
C LEU A 524 30.74 -16.61 24.45
N THR A 525 30.77 -15.74 23.44
CA THR A 525 30.81 -16.07 22.00
C THR A 525 32.22 -16.01 21.41
N ALA A 526 33.22 -16.48 22.16
CA ALA A 526 34.62 -16.42 21.74
C ALA A 526 34.89 -17.26 20.47
N ASP A 527 34.27 -18.44 20.38
CA ASP A 527 34.43 -19.42 19.29
C ASP A 527 33.12 -19.71 18.52
N VAL A 528 31.99 -19.15 18.98
CA VAL A 528 30.66 -19.30 18.39
C VAL A 528 29.99 -17.94 18.39
N LYS A 529 29.61 -17.40 17.23
CA LYS A 529 28.85 -16.14 17.08
C LYS A 529 27.35 -16.41 17.00
N LEU A 530 26.52 -15.39 17.19
CA LEU A 530 25.09 -15.48 16.88
C LEU A 530 24.82 -14.83 15.52
N PRO A 531 23.99 -15.42 14.64
CA PRO A 531 23.56 -14.77 13.41
C PRO A 531 22.64 -13.58 13.74
N ALA A 532 22.87 -12.45 13.07
CA ALA A 532 22.10 -11.21 13.26
C ALA A 532 21.42 -10.77 11.96
N ALA A 533 20.14 -10.39 12.05
CA ALA A 533 19.34 -9.93 10.91
C ALA A 533 19.13 -8.41 10.99
N HIS A 534 19.13 -7.69 9.86
CA HIS A 534 18.95 -6.23 9.84
C HIS A 534 17.59 -5.80 9.27
N SER A 535 16.85 -4.99 10.01
CA SER A 535 15.56 -4.41 9.63
C SER A 535 15.64 -2.88 9.45
N PRO A 536 15.12 -2.31 8.34
CA PRO A 536 15.04 -0.85 8.18
C PRO A 536 14.16 -0.15 9.23
N GLN A 537 13.19 -0.86 9.82
CA GLN A 537 12.26 -0.31 10.81
C GLN A 537 12.70 -0.57 12.26
N GLU A 538 13.32 -1.72 12.52
CA GLU A 538 13.65 -2.18 13.88
C GLU A 538 15.16 -2.21 14.18
N GLY A 539 16.02 -1.95 13.19
CA GLY A 539 17.46 -2.10 13.31
C GLY A 539 17.93 -3.55 13.26
N THR A 540 19.14 -3.82 13.76
CA THR A 540 19.73 -5.17 13.78
C THR A 540 19.23 -5.98 14.98
N THR A 541 18.75 -7.21 14.76
CA THR A 541 18.15 -8.09 15.76
C THR A 541 18.84 -9.45 15.79
N VAL A 542 18.75 -10.13 16.95
CA VAL A 542 19.27 -11.47 17.20
C VAL A 542 18.17 -12.31 17.85
N THR A 543 17.90 -13.51 17.34
CA THR A 543 16.87 -14.40 17.88
C THR A 543 17.39 -15.14 19.11
N LEU A 544 16.85 -14.78 20.28
CA LEU A 544 17.11 -15.44 21.57
C LEU A 544 15.78 -15.90 22.16
N PHE A 545 15.65 -17.20 22.45
CA PHE A 545 14.42 -17.77 22.99
C PHE A 545 14.60 -18.26 24.44
N PRO A 546 13.84 -17.75 25.42
CA PRO A 546 13.93 -18.21 26.81
C PRO A 546 13.14 -19.51 27.05
N SER A 547 13.75 -20.49 27.72
CA SER A 547 13.02 -21.65 28.27
C SER A 547 13.66 -22.12 29.59
N GLY A 548 12.89 -22.04 30.68
CA GLY A 548 13.42 -22.23 32.03
C GLY A 548 14.47 -21.16 32.38
N GLU A 549 15.61 -21.58 32.92
CA GLU A 549 16.75 -20.69 33.22
C GLU A 549 17.73 -20.54 32.04
N SER A 550 17.45 -21.17 30.90
CA SER A 550 18.33 -21.21 29.73
C SER A 550 17.79 -20.34 28.60
N MET A 551 18.70 -19.81 27.80
CA MET A 551 18.38 -19.17 26.52
C MET A 551 18.78 -20.10 25.37
N TYR A 552 18.01 -20.13 24.31
CA TYR A 552 18.24 -20.95 23.13
C TYR A 552 18.40 -20.06 21.91
N ALA A 553 19.32 -20.43 21.03
CA ALA A 553 19.63 -19.63 19.85
C ALA A 553 20.20 -20.49 18.72
N ALA A 554 20.33 -19.89 17.55
CA ALA A 554 21.25 -20.35 16.53
C ALA A 554 22.67 -19.91 16.92
N GLY A 555 23.64 -20.83 16.90
CA GLY A 555 25.06 -20.53 17.05
C GLY A 555 25.77 -20.77 15.73
N MET A 556 26.67 -19.88 15.34
CA MET A 556 27.51 -19.97 14.13
C MET A 556 28.96 -20.17 14.54
N LYS A 557 29.59 -21.26 14.09
CA LYS A 557 30.98 -21.54 14.45
C LYS A 557 31.90 -20.52 13.80
N LYS A 558 32.76 -19.87 14.61
CA LYS A 558 33.65 -18.79 14.18
C LYS A 558 34.52 -19.20 12.99
N GLY A 559 34.60 -18.30 12.00
CA GLY A 559 35.33 -18.53 10.75
C GLY A 559 34.65 -19.50 9.79
N THR A 560 33.41 -19.91 10.08
CA THR A 560 32.59 -20.77 9.21
C THR A 560 31.17 -20.20 9.10
N GLN A 561 30.39 -20.72 8.14
CA GLN A 561 28.95 -20.47 8.02
C GLN A 561 28.11 -21.62 8.62
N GLN A 562 28.75 -22.56 9.31
CA GLN A 562 28.06 -23.70 9.89
C GLN A 562 27.38 -23.28 11.19
N GLN A 563 26.09 -23.59 11.27
CA GLN A 563 25.25 -23.33 12.43
C GLN A 563 24.94 -24.60 13.20
N ALA A 564 24.65 -24.40 14.49
CA ALA A 564 24.14 -25.40 15.42
C ALA A 564 23.03 -24.77 16.26
N PHE A 565 22.12 -25.60 16.74
CA PHE A 565 21.21 -25.19 17.81
C PHE A 565 21.98 -25.20 19.12
N ILE A 566 21.98 -24.06 19.82
CA ILE A 566 22.78 -23.87 21.04
C ILE A 566 21.89 -23.51 22.23
N ARG A 567 22.39 -23.85 23.41
CA ARG A 567 21.85 -23.44 24.71
C ARG A 567 22.87 -22.55 25.42
N VAL A 568 22.39 -21.45 25.97
CA VAL A 568 23.14 -20.56 26.85
C VAL A 568 22.58 -20.72 28.26
N ALA A 569 23.38 -21.30 29.16
CA ALA A 569 23.00 -21.57 30.53
C ALA A 569 24.22 -21.43 31.46
N GLY A 570 24.01 -20.90 32.67
CA GLY A 570 25.08 -20.80 33.68
C GLY A 570 26.32 -20.00 33.24
N GLY A 571 26.18 -19.05 32.32
CA GLY A 571 27.31 -18.28 31.78
C GLY A 571 28.20 -19.05 30.80
N ALA A 572 27.69 -20.12 30.17
CA ALA A 572 28.38 -20.87 29.13
C ALA A 572 27.47 -21.14 27.93
N ILE A 573 28.08 -21.44 26.79
CA ILE A 573 27.39 -21.91 25.57
C ILE A 573 27.62 -23.41 25.42
N GLU A 574 26.54 -24.14 25.19
CA GLU A 574 26.53 -25.56 24.89
C GLU A 574 25.88 -25.79 23.52
N ALA A 575 26.55 -26.53 22.64
CA ALA A 575 25.98 -26.96 21.38
C ALA A 575 25.07 -28.18 21.62
N LEU A 576 23.78 -28.05 21.29
CA LEU A 576 22.82 -29.15 21.37
C LEU A 576 22.81 -30.01 20.10
N THR A 577 23.38 -29.48 19.02
CA THR A 577 23.56 -30.19 17.75
C THR A 577 24.96 -29.92 17.19
N ASP A 578 25.43 -30.74 16.28
CA ASP A 578 26.69 -30.49 15.57
C ASP A 578 26.62 -29.21 14.71
N PHE A 579 27.75 -28.53 14.56
CA PHE A 579 27.91 -27.39 13.64
C PHE A 579 28.03 -27.88 12.20
N VAL A 580 26.91 -28.37 11.64
CA VAL A 580 26.83 -28.91 10.28
C VAL A 580 25.69 -28.32 9.46
N TYR A 581 24.81 -27.53 10.09
CA TYR A 581 23.64 -26.97 9.44
C TYR A 581 23.96 -25.63 8.78
N ARG A 582 23.20 -25.28 7.74
CA ARG A 582 23.28 -23.97 7.08
C ARG A 582 22.57 -22.90 7.91
N SER A 583 21.41 -23.25 8.46
CA SER A 583 20.59 -22.34 9.25
C SER A 583 19.80 -23.09 10.30
N VAL A 584 19.56 -22.41 11.42
CA VAL A 584 18.69 -22.88 12.50
C VAL A 584 17.55 -21.87 12.69
N SER A 585 16.31 -22.33 12.55
CA SER A 585 15.13 -21.52 12.84
C SER A 585 14.35 -22.09 14.01
N ILE A 586 13.91 -21.21 14.91
CA ILE A 586 13.19 -21.54 16.13
C ILE A 586 11.81 -20.90 16.04
N GLN A 587 10.74 -21.69 16.13
CA GLN A 587 9.36 -21.22 16.04
C GLN A 587 8.53 -21.72 17.23
N PRO A 588 7.66 -20.88 17.82
CA PRO A 588 6.75 -21.33 18.87
C PRO A 588 5.73 -22.34 18.35
N TRP A 589 5.46 -23.39 19.12
CA TRP A 589 4.42 -24.37 18.82
C TRP A 589 3.68 -24.76 20.11
N GLY A 590 2.69 -23.94 20.49
CA GLY A 590 2.00 -24.08 21.77
C GLY A 590 2.95 -23.81 22.94
N ASP A 591 3.07 -24.75 23.86
CA ASP A 591 4.01 -24.74 24.99
C ASP A 591 5.42 -25.29 24.62
N ARG A 592 5.60 -25.71 23.37
CA ARG A 592 6.84 -26.27 22.82
C ARG A 592 7.47 -25.35 21.79
N GLN A 593 8.65 -25.70 21.29
CA GLN A 593 9.29 -25.03 20.16
C GLN A 593 9.58 -26.03 19.04
N LEU A 594 9.29 -25.63 17.81
CA LEU A 594 9.76 -26.31 16.61
C LEU A 594 11.12 -25.73 16.22
N ILE A 595 12.14 -26.57 16.18
CA ILE A 595 13.47 -26.25 15.70
C ILE A 595 13.61 -26.86 14.31
N ALA A 596 13.87 -26.05 13.30
CA ALA A 596 14.19 -26.54 11.96
C ALA A 596 15.66 -26.26 11.64
N LEU A 597 16.38 -27.34 11.39
CA LEU A 597 17.81 -27.38 11.14
C LEU A 597 18.04 -27.67 9.66
N GLN A 598 18.38 -26.65 8.87
CA GLN A 598 18.55 -26.83 7.43
C GLN A 598 19.92 -27.41 7.11
N ARG A 599 19.97 -28.52 6.37
CA ARG A 599 21.19 -29.15 5.87
C ARG A 599 21.74 -28.44 4.64
N ALA A 600 22.99 -28.77 4.28
CA ALA A 600 23.64 -28.28 3.07
C ALA A 600 22.92 -28.68 1.77
N ASP A 601 22.17 -29.78 1.75
CA ASP A 601 21.36 -30.21 0.60
C ASP A 601 19.99 -29.52 0.51
N GLY A 602 19.67 -28.66 1.48
CA GLY A 602 18.40 -27.93 1.59
C GLY A 602 17.30 -28.67 2.34
N SER A 603 17.48 -29.95 2.67
CA SER A 603 16.56 -30.69 3.53
C SER A 603 16.65 -30.22 4.99
N PHE A 604 15.68 -30.60 5.82
CA PHE A 604 15.58 -30.20 7.20
C PHE A 604 15.63 -31.40 8.15
N ASP A 605 16.29 -31.22 9.29
CA ASP A 605 15.96 -31.94 10.51
C ASP A 605 15.03 -31.09 11.35
N LEU A 606 13.89 -31.66 11.72
CA LEU A 606 12.92 -31.02 12.59
C LEU A 606 13.05 -31.62 13.97
N GLU A 607 13.23 -30.77 14.99
CA GLU A 607 13.27 -31.16 16.39
C GLU A 607 12.20 -30.39 17.16
N VAL A 608 11.65 -31.01 18.20
CA VAL A 608 10.71 -30.35 19.10
C VAL A 608 11.34 -30.23 20.48
N LEU A 609 11.49 -28.99 20.96
CA LEU A 609 11.94 -28.70 22.31
C LEU A 609 10.72 -28.58 23.24
N ALA A 610 10.69 -29.37 24.30
CA ALA A 610 9.69 -29.30 25.36
C ALA A 610 10.39 -29.29 26.72
N SER A 611 10.04 -28.34 27.59
CA SER A 611 10.62 -28.23 28.94
C SER A 611 12.16 -28.25 28.98
N GLY A 612 12.80 -27.64 27.97
CA GLY A 612 14.27 -27.56 27.86
C GLY A 612 14.97 -28.83 27.38
N GLN A 613 14.24 -29.83 26.90
CA GLN A 613 14.78 -31.06 26.32
C GLN A 613 14.23 -31.31 24.92
N ILE A 614 15.05 -31.92 24.04
CA ILE A 614 14.61 -32.36 22.71
C ILE A 614 13.71 -33.58 22.92
N ALA A 615 12.41 -33.42 22.67
CA ALA A 615 11.38 -34.42 22.91
C ALA A 615 11.15 -35.34 21.69
N ALA A 616 11.39 -34.84 20.48
CA ALA A 616 11.21 -35.60 19.24
C ALA A 616 12.12 -35.04 18.13
N ARG A 617 12.47 -35.91 17.17
CA ARG A 617 13.27 -35.57 15.98
C ARG A 617 12.71 -36.25 14.73
N LEU A 618 12.73 -35.55 13.61
CA LEU A 618 12.33 -36.05 12.29
C LEU A 618 13.34 -35.61 11.24
N GLU A 619 13.97 -36.60 10.59
CA GLU A 619 15.08 -36.32 9.68
C GLU A 619 14.70 -36.31 8.19
N GLN A 620 15.55 -35.64 7.41
CA GLN A 620 15.50 -35.55 5.95
C GLN A 620 14.13 -35.09 5.42
N VAL A 621 13.55 -34.10 6.09
CA VAL A 621 12.32 -33.45 5.65
C VAL A 621 12.63 -32.54 4.46
N GLN A 622 11.84 -32.63 3.39
CA GLN A 622 12.06 -31.79 2.20
C GLN A 622 11.49 -30.39 2.42
N ASN A 623 10.32 -30.30 3.04
CA ASN A 623 9.64 -29.05 3.31
C ASN A 623 8.70 -29.21 4.51
N TYR A 624 8.37 -28.10 5.17
CA TYR A 624 7.45 -28.11 6.32
C TYR A 624 6.66 -26.81 6.43
N ARG A 625 5.50 -26.89 7.07
CA ARG A 625 4.70 -25.73 7.46
C ARG A 625 3.96 -26.01 8.76
N LEU A 626 4.17 -25.17 9.76
CA LEU A 626 3.42 -25.21 11.00
C LEU A 626 2.04 -24.58 10.80
N GLU A 627 0.95 -25.28 11.16
CA GLU A 627 -0.41 -24.74 11.17
C GLU A 627 -0.85 -24.50 12.62
N GLU A 628 -0.59 -23.28 13.11
CA GLU A 628 -0.78 -22.90 14.51
C GLU A 628 -2.22 -23.10 15.01
N SER A 629 -3.22 -22.92 14.14
CA SER A 629 -4.62 -22.91 14.55
C SER A 629 -5.23 -24.28 14.85
N GLN A 630 -4.60 -25.36 14.40
CA GLN A 630 -5.03 -26.73 14.66
C GLN A 630 -3.90 -27.59 15.25
N SER A 631 -2.79 -26.95 15.63
CA SER A 631 -1.60 -27.58 16.23
C SER A 631 -1.00 -28.73 15.42
N GLY A 632 -1.16 -28.71 14.08
CA GLY A 632 -0.62 -29.70 13.17
C GLY A 632 0.61 -29.18 12.43
N LEU A 633 1.57 -30.06 12.16
CA LEU A 633 2.75 -29.76 11.34
C LEU A 633 2.63 -30.47 10.00
N PHE A 634 2.58 -29.70 8.91
CA PHE A 634 2.55 -30.26 7.55
C PHE A 634 4.00 -30.55 7.17
N VAL A 635 4.29 -31.80 6.81
CA VAL A 635 5.63 -32.26 6.49
C VAL A 635 5.61 -32.91 5.11
N GLN A 636 6.53 -32.49 4.25
CA GLN A 636 6.78 -33.10 2.95
C GLN A 636 7.98 -34.04 3.04
N LYS A 637 7.76 -35.31 2.71
CA LYS A 637 8.80 -36.31 2.46
C LYS A 637 8.73 -36.78 1.00
N SER A 638 9.64 -37.67 0.59
CA SER A 638 9.68 -38.24 -0.77
C SER A 638 8.34 -38.82 -1.25
N GLY A 639 7.50 -39.27 -0.33
CA GLY A 639 6.17 -39.83 -0.59
C GLY A 639 5.06 -38.79 -0.82
N GLY A 640 5.20 -37.54 -0.37
CA GLY A 640 4.15 -36.51 -0.39
C GLY A 640 4.06 -35.72 0.92
N TRP A 641 2.97 -34.96 1.05
CA TRP A 641 2.62 -34.19 2.24
C TRP A 641 1.78 -35.00 3.22
N ASP A 642 2.12 -34.96 4.50
CA ASP A 642 1.35 -35.56 5.60
C ASP A 642 1.35 -34.63 6.82
N VAL A 643 0.40 -34.85 7.74
CA VAL A 643 0.28 -34.07 8.98
C VAL A 643 0.95 -34.83 10.13
N TYR A 644 1.69 -34.12 10.96
CA TYR A 644 2.39 -34.63 12.13
C TYR A 644 1.93 -33.91 13.40
N SER A 645 1.90 -34.63 14.52
CA SER A 645 1.61 -34.10 15.85
C SER A 645 2.81 -33.38 16.46
N ALA A 646 2.62 -32.71 17.60
CA ALA A 646 3.69 -32.07 18.38
C ALA A 646 4.79 -33.04 18.87
N ASP A 647 4.49 -34.34 18.97
CA ASP A 647 5.49 -35.40 19.23
C ASP A 647 6.17 -35.92 17.93
N LEU A 648 6.00 -35.22 16.80
CA LEU A 648 6.43 -35.63 15.46
C LEU A 648 5.96 -37.05 15.07
N LYS A 649 4.77 -37.45 15.52
CA LYS A 649 4.10 -38.68 15.06
C LYS A 649 3.21 -38.37 13.88
N GLN A 650 3.33 -39.16 12.82
CA GLN A 650 2.51 -39.02 11.63
C GLN A 650 1.03 -39.30 11.96
N MET A 651 0.15 -38.36 11.63
CA MET A 651 -1.29 -38.41 11.89
C MET A 651 -2.11 -38.81 10.66
N THR A 652 -1.56 -38.58 9.45
CA THR A 652 -2.18 -38.96 8.17
C THR A 652 -1.27 -39.91 7.41
N SER A 653 -1.85 -40.85 6.66
CA SER A 653 -1.09 -41.80 5.80
C SER A 653 -1.39 -41.61 4.30
N GLY A 654 -1.91 -40.44 3.93
CA GLY A 654 -2.44 -40.18 2.60
C GLY A 654 -1.38 -39.84 1.55
N SER A 655 -0.17 -39.43 1.98
CA SER A 655 0.91 -38.97 1.10
C SER A 655 0.38 -38.00 0.04
N TYR A 656 -0.30 -36.96 0.52
CA TYR A 656 -1.07 -36.04 -0.29
C TYR A 656 -0.18 -35.28 -1.27
N GLY A 657 -0.73 -34.91 -2.43
CA GLY A 657 -0.01 -34.09 -3.40
C GLY A 657 0.26 -32.68 -2.87
N ARG A 658 -0.69 -32.15 -2.10
CA ARG A 658 -0.62 -30.84 -1.44
C ARG A 658 -1.60 -30.80 -0.26
N LEU A 659 -1.26 -30.05 0.78
CA LEU A 659 -2.13 -29.72 1.90
C LEU A 659 -2.31 -28.20 2.02
N GLU A 660 -3.55 -27.75 2.13
CA GLU A 660 -3.89 -26.32 2.14
C GLU A 660 -4.98 -26.00 3.15
N VAL A 661 -4.80 -24.91 3.90
CA VAL A 661 -5.78 -24.41 4.85
C VAL A 661 -6.48 -23.21 4.23
N LEU A 662 -7.77 -23.37 3.95
CA LEU A 662 -8.64 -22.31 3.47
C LEU A 662 -9.25 -21.58 4.66
N SER A 663 -9.23 -20.26 4.65
CA SER A 663 -9.81 -19.42 5.70
C SER A 663 -10.79 -18.41 5.11
N THR A 664 -11.96 -18.27 5.73
CA THR A 664 -12.92 -17.19 5.44
C THR A 664 -12.57 -15.94 6.27
N TYR A 665 -13.01 -14.76 5.85
CA TYR A 665 -12.90 -13.52 6.63
C TYR A 665 -13.59 -13.62 8.00
N SER A 666 -14.60 -14.49 8.11
CA SER A 666 -15.32 -14.76 9.35
C SER A 666 -14.53 -15.67 10.32
N GLY A 667 -13.33 -16.13 9.93
CA GLY A 667 -12.45 -16.98 10.73
C GLY A 667 -12.73 -18.49 10.62
N ALA A 668 -13.72 -18.92 9.84
CA ALA A 668 -13.93 -20.35 9.59
C ALA A 668 -12.77 -20.91 8.75
N LYS A 669 -12.25 -22.08 9.14
CA LYS A 669 -11.12 -22.75 8.49
C LYS A 669 -11.50 -24.13 7.98
N LEU A 670 -10.95 -24.52 6.84
CA LEU A 670 -11.12 -25.84 6.23
C LEU A 670 -9.77 -26.35 5.72
N VAL A 671 -9.41 -27.58 6.08
CA VAL A 671 -8.18 -28.22 5.59
C VAL A 671 -8.52 -29.06 4.37
N THR A 672 -7.88 -28.76 3.25
CA THR A 672 -8.06 -29.48 1.98
C THR A 672 -6.78 -30.20 1.59
N TYR A 673 -6.94 -31.33 0.91
CA TYR A 673 -5.83 -32.08 0.34
C TYR A 673 -6.06 -32.34 -1.14
N ARG A 674 -4.98 -32.37 -1.93
CA ARG A 674 -5.02 -32.80 -3.33
C ARG A 674 -4.60 -34.25 -3.44
N ASP A 675 -5.49 -35.09 -3.95
CA ASP A 675 -5.18 -36.50 -4.22
C ASP A 675 -4.20 -36.63 -5.39
N LYS A 676 -3.16 -37.46 -5.23
CA LYS A 676 -2.11 -37.63 -6.25
C LYS A 676 -2.58 -38.40 -7.49
N LYS A 677 -3.55 -39.30 -7.34
CA LYS A 677 -4.00 -40.18 -8.43
C LYS A 677 -4.99 -39.46 -9.33
N THR A 678 -5.93 -38.74 -8.74
CA THR A 678 -7.04 -38.09 -9.43
C THR A 678 -6.83 -36.60 -9.65
N GLY A 679 -5.97 -35.96 -8.84
CA GLY A 679 -5.80 -34.50 -8.85
C GLY A 679 -6.95 -33.72 -8.20
N LEU A 680 -8.01 -34.41 -7.76
CA LEU A 680 -9.18 -33.82 -7.10
C LEU A 680 -8.87 -33.45 -5.65
N LEU A 681 -9.64 -32.49 -5.14
CA LEU A 681 -9.58 -32.05 -3.75
C LEU A 681 -10.51 -32.88 -2.88
N GLY A 682 -10.03 -33.23 -1.69
CA GLY A 682 -10.81 -33.73 -0.56
C GLY A 682 -10.61 -32.85 0.68
N VAL A 683 -11.26 -33.22 1.79
CA VAL A 683 -11.26 -32.43 3.03
C VAL A 683 -10.81 -33.29 4.21
N LEU A 684 -9.97 -32.72 5.08
CA LEU A 684 -9.66 -33.27 6.40
C LEU A 684 -10.49 -32.59 7.48
N SER A 685 -10.93 -33.36 8.47
CA SER A 685 -11.53 -32.86 9.70
C SER A 685 -10.48 -32.19 10.58
N LYS A 686 -10.93 -31.52 11.66
CA LYS A 686 -10.06 -30.93 12.69
C LYS A 686 -9.18 -31.97 13.41
N ASP A 687 -9.60 -33.24 13.41
CA ASP A 687 -8.83 -34.36 13.95
C ASP A 687 -7.95 -35.04 12.88
N TRP A 688 -7.75 -34.36 11.74
CA TRP A 688 -6.90 -34.80 10.63
C TRP A 688 -7.36 -36.09 9.93
N ARG A 689 -8.62 -36.50 10.13
CA ARG A 689 -9.22 -37.64 9.43
C ARG A 689 -9.90 -37.17 8.15
N THR A 690 -10.05 -38.05 7.15
CA THR A 690 -10.81 -37.72 5.94
C THR A 690 -12.26 -37.41 6.29
N ALA A 691 -12.65 -36.13 6.16
CA ALA A 691 -14.03 -35.68 6.33
C ALA A 691 -14.81 -35.81 5.02
N ALA A 692 -14.17 -35.52 3.88
CA ALA A 692 -14.71 -35.74 2.56
C ALA A 692 -13.65 -36.38 1.63
N PRO A 693 -14.02 -37.42 0.86
CA PRO A 693 -13.11 -38.04 -0.11
C PRO A 693 -12.79 -37.08 -1.26
N PRO A 694 -11.75 -37.36 -2.06
CA PRO A 694 -11.41 -36.51 -3.20
C PRO A 694 -12.52 -36.58 -4.26
N ALA A 695 -13.27 -35.48 -4.39
CA ALA A 695 -14.43 -35.39 -5.29
C ALA A 695 -14.58 -33.99 -5.91
N TYR A 696 -13.84 -33.00 -5.42
CA TYR A 696 -14.04 -31.59 -5.76
C TYR A 696 -12.95 -31.13 -6.75
N GLU A 697 -13.33 -30.39 -7.78
CA GLU A 697 -12.39 -29.75 -8.70
C GLU A 697 -11.84 -28.44 -8.11
N SER A 698 -12.65 -27.74 -7.32
CA SER A 698 -12.26 -26.54 -6.58
C SER A 698 -13.05 -26.42 -5.29
N ILE A 699 -12.38 -25.93 -4.24
CA ILE A 699 -12.99 -25.49 -2.98
C ILE A 699 -12.42 -24.10 -2.69
N LYS A 700 -13.28 -23.12 -2.39
CA LYS A 700 -12.90 -21.74 -2.08
C LYS A 700 -13.73 -21.19 -0.92
N PRO A 701 -13.19 -20.30 -0.06
CA PRO A 701 -13.99 -19.53 0.89
C PRO A 701 -15.12 -18.76 0.18
N MET A 702 -16.33 -18.74 0.76
CA MET A 702 -17.50 -18.10 0.14
C MET A 702 -17.31 -16.61 -0.13
N ASP A 703 -16.62 -15.94 0.77
CA ASP A 703 -16.21 -14.53 0.71
C ASP A 703 -15.21 -14.23 -0.41
N GLN A 704 -14.44 -15.22 -0.88
CA GLN A 704 -13.62 -15.07 -2.09
C GLN A 704 -14.44 -15.20 -3.38
N VAL A 705 -15.49 -16.02 -3.36
CA VAL A 705 -16.39 -16.21 -4.51
C VAL A 705 -17.40 -15.07 -4.63
N PHE A 706 -17.87 -14.56 -3.48
CA PHE A 706 -18.86 -13.50 -3.37
C PHE A 706 -18.38 -12.38 -2.42
N PRO A 707 -17.35 -11.62 -2.80
CA PRO A 707 -16.76 -10.58 -1.94
C PRO A 707 -17.75 -9.47 -1.55
N MET A 708 -18.83 -9.29 -2.33
CA MET A 708 -19.89 -8.30 -2.07
C MET A 708 -20.74 -8.58 -0.82
N LEU A 709 -20.59 -9.73 -0.16
CA LEU A 709 -21.36 -10.09 1.04
C LEU A 709 -20.77 -9.52 2.34
N GLY A 710 -19.50 -9.12 2.34
CA GLY A 710 -18.81 -8.63 3.54
C GLY A 710 -18.62 -9.68 4.64
N VAL A 711 -18.22 -9.23 5.84
CA VAL A 711 -17.89 -10.10 7.01
C VAL A 711 -19.12 -10.43 7.87
N GLU A 712 -20.31 -9.97 7.49
CA GLU A 712 -21.53 -10.14 8.31
C GLU A 712 -22.05 -11.57 8.37
N GLN A 713 -21.52 -12.50 7.55
CA GLN A 713 -21.94 -13.90 7.57
C GLN A 713 -21.05 -14.74 8.49
N LEU A 714 -21.64 -15.26 9.57
CA LEU A 714 -20.97 -16.08 10.58
C LEU A 714 -21.77 -17.36 10.88
N PRO A 715 -21.17 -18.57 10.79
CA PRO A 715 -19.95 -18.90 10.06
C PRO A 715 -20.22 -18.98 8.55
N ALA A 716 -19.38 -18.34 7.73
CA ALA A 716 -19.48 -18.44 6.27
C ALA A 716 -19.07 -19.86 5.79
N PRO A 717 -19.82 -20.47 4.85
CA PRO A 717 -19.47 -21.77 4.27
C PRO A 717 -18.32 -21.66 3.25
N PHE A 718 -17.92 -22.80 2.71
CA PHE A 718 -16.95 -22.92 1.61
C PHE A 718 -17.69 -23.32 0.33
N VAL A 719 -17.42 -22.64 -0.77
CA VAL A 719 -17.97 -22.98 -2.09
C VAL A 719 -17.16 -24.14 -2.66
N PHE A 720 -17.83 -25.18 -3.13
CA PHE A 720 -17.21 -26.22 -3.93
C PHE A 720 -17.76 -26.27 -5.35
N THR A 721 -16.93 -26.77 -6.26
CA THR A 721 -17.37 -27.20 -7.60
C THR A 721 -16.88 -28.60 -7.91
N THR A 722 -17.67 -29.32 -8.70
CA THR A 722 -17.30 -30.59 -9.34
C THR A 722 -17.51 -30.45 -10.84
N LYS A 723 -17.34 -31.54 -11.60
CA LYS A 723 -17.54 -31.55 -13.06
C LYS A 723 -18.90 -30.96 -13.52
N ASP A 724 -19.94 -31.06 -12.71
CA ASP A 724 -21.30 -30.60 -13.06
C ASP A 724 -22.06 -29.94 -11.90
N LYS A 725 -21.48 -29.82 -10.70
CA LYS A 725 -22.16 -29.26 -9.52
C LYS A 725 -21.46 -28.04 -8.95
N PHE A 726 -22.28 -27.15 -8.40
CA PHE A 726 -21.92 -26.06 -7.49
C PHE A 726 -22.53 -26.37 -6.13
N GLY A 727 -21.86 -26.06 -5.03
CA GLY A 727 -22.45 -26.21 -3.70
C GLY A 727 -21.66 -25.59 -2.57
N TYR A 728 -22.11 -25.87 -1.34
CA TYR A 728 -21.53 -25.37 -0.10
C TYR A 728 -21.09 -26.51 0.82
N LEU A 729 -19.94 -26.34 1.47
CA LEU A 729 -19.44 -27.14 2.60
C LEU A 729 -19.42 -26.28 3.87
N ASP A 730 -19.65 -26.88 5.03
CA ASP A 730 -19.33 -26.26 6.31
C ASP A 730 -17.83 -26.36 6.65
N ALA A 731 -17.44 -25.80 7.80
CA ALA A 731 -16.05 -25.86 8.28
C ALA A 731 -15.57 -27.27 8.69
N ASN A 732 -16.47 -28.25 8.75
CA ASN A 732 -16.14 -29.66 9.02
C ASN A 732 -16.11 -30.49 7.73
N GLY A 733 -16.40 -29.90 6.57
CA GLY A 733 -16.46 -30.58 5.28
C GLY A 733 -17.80 -31.26 4.96
N ALA A 734 -18.86 -30.99 5.72
CA ALA A 734 -20.20 -31.50 5.44
C ALA A 734 -20.89 -30.66 4.34
N GLU A 735 -21.52 -31.33 3.37
CA GLU A 735 -22.29 -30.68 2.31
C GLU A 735 -23.57 -30.02 2.88
N LEU A 736 -23.71 -28.71 2.66
CA LEU A 736 -24.86 -27.92 3.12
C LEU A 736 -25.91 -27.70 2.03
N PHE A 737 -25.47 -27.70 0.77
CA PHE A 737 -26.28 -27.40 -0.41
C PHE A 737 -25.54 -27.82 -1.69
N ARG A 738 -26.29 -28.24 -2.71
CA ARG A 738 -25.77 -28.39 -4.07
C ARG A 738 -26.81 -28.11 -5.15
N THR A 739 -26.34 -27.70 -6.32
CA THR A 739 -27.12 -27.49 -7.54
C THR A 739 -26.26 -27.78 -8.78
N ALA A 740 -26.87 -27.77 -9.97
CA ALA A 740 -26.12 -27.88 -11.22
C ALA A 740 -25.27 -26.62 -11.44
N LEU A 741 -23.99 -26.79 -11.77
CA LEU A 741 -23.11 -25.68 -12.19
C LEU A 741 -23.42 -25.25 -13.62
N LEU A 742 -23.71 -26.21 -14.50
CA LEU A 742 -24.08 -25.99 -15.90
C LEU A 742 -25.36 -26.77 -16.23
N THR A 743 -26.37 -26.07 -16.73
CA THR A 743 -27.57 -26.68 -17.34
C THR A 743 -27.51 -26.65 -18.86
N LYS A 744 -26.65 -25.79 -19.42
CA LYS A 744 -26.34 -25.67 -20.84
C LYS A 744 -24.83 -25.47 -21.02
N ARG A 745 -24.33 -25.74 -22.22
CA ARG A 745 -22.92 -25.46 -22.54
C ARG A 745 -22.67 -23.96 -22.49
N PRO A 746 -21.60 -23.49 -21.82
CA PRO A 746 -21.24 -22.08 -21.84
C PRO A 746 -20.81 -21.66 -23.24
N THR A 747 -21.11 -20.41 -23.61
CA THR A 747 -20.55 -19.82 -24.82
C THR A 747 -19.13 -19.40 -24.53
N VAL A 748 -18.16 -20.02 -25.20
CA VAL A 748 -16.75 -19.71 -25.01
C VAL A 748 -16.17 -19.10 -26.29
N THR A 749 -15.57 -17.93 -26.14
CA THR A 749 -14.81 -17.24 -27.18
C THR A 749 -13.38 -17.03 -26.71
N TYR A 750 -12.50 -16.61 -27.63
CA TYR A 750 -11.08 -16.47 -27.33
C TYR A 750 -10.57 -15.12 -27.77
N GLN A 751 -9.66 -14.56 -26.98
CA GLN A 751 -8.68 -13.63 -27.50
C GLN A 751 -7.57 -14.46 -28.16
N ASN A 752 -7.56 -14.56 -29.49
CA ASN A 752 -6.66 -15.48 -30.19
C ASN A 752 -5.18 -15.25 -29.83
N VAL A 753 -4.41 -16.33 -29.74
CA VAL A 753 -2.95 -16.26 -29.66
C VAL A 753 -2.43 -15.96 -31.07
N THR A 754 -1.71 -14.86 -31.22
CA THR A 754 -1.15 -14.41 -32.50
C THR A 754 0.38 -14.39 -32.42
N ALA A 755 1.05 -13.87 -33.45
CA ALA A 755 2.50 -13.68 -33.43
C ALA A 755 2.97 -12.57 -32.47
N GLN A 756 2.06 -11.76 -31.91
CA GLN A 756 2.40 -10.71 -30.94
C GLN A 756 2.26 -11.21 -29.50
N PRO A 757 3.22 -10.90 -28.61
CA PRO A 757 3.15 -11.33 -27.22
C PRO A 757 2.03 -10.60 -26.48
N PHE A 758 1.34 -11.33 -25.60
CA PHE A 758 0.30 -10.80 -24.73
C PHE A 758 0.82 -10.70 -23.28
N PRO A 759 0.19 -9.88 -22.41
CA PRO A 759 0.75 -9.55 -21.10
C PRO A 759 1.13 -10.76 -20.24
N ALA A 760 0.25 -11.76 -20.11
CA ALA A 760 0.54 -12.95 -19.32
C ALA A 760 1.69 -13.81 -19.89
N TYR A 761 1.89 -13.82 -21.21
CA TYR A 761 3.05 -14.47 -21.83
C TYR A 761 4.34 -13.72 -21.54
N GLN A 762 4.34 -12.39 -21.65
CA GLN A 762 5.51 -11.57 -21.32
C GLN A 762 5.90 -11.74 -19.85
N GLN A 763 4.91 -11.71 -18.97
CA GLN A 763 5.12 -11.91 -17.54
C GLN A 763 5.74 -13.27 -17.25
N LEU A 764 5.22 -14.36 -17.84
CA LEU A 764 5.79 -15.70 -17.64
C LEU A 764 7.18 -15.83 -18.27
N LEU A 765 7.41 -15.25 -19.45
CA LEU A 765 8.71 -15.25 -20.11
C LEU A 765 9.76 -14.50 -19.28
N GLN A 766 9.37 -13.41 -18.64
CA GLN A 766 10.23 -12.67 -17.73
C GLN A 766 10.44 -13.47 -16.44
N SER A 767 9.38 -13.95 -15.78
CA SER A 767 9.53 -14.59 -14.47
C SER A 767 10.21 -15.95 -14.52
N ASP A 768 9.96 -16.77 -15.55
CA ASP A 768 10.55 -18.10 -15.70
C ASP A 768 10.68 -18.49 -17.20
N PRO A 769 11.74 -18.03 -17.89
CA PRO A 769 11.94 -18.30 -19.32
C PRO A 769 11.98 -19.79 -19.66
N LEU A 770 12.42 -20.66 -18.73
CA LEU A 770 12.48 -22.10 -18.95
C LEU A 770 11.10 -22.72 -19.18
N LYS A 771 10.00 -22.07 -18.77
CA LYS A 771 8.64 -22.56 -19.07
C LYS A 771 8.25 -22.41 -20.52
N LEU A 772 8.87 -21.48 -21.25
CA LEU A 772 8.45 -21.10 -22.61
C LEU A 772 9.57 -21.26 -23.65
N VAL A 773 10.83 -21.37 -23.21
CA VAL A 773 12.00 -21.42 -24.08
C VAL A 773 12.78 -22.72 -23.88
N ASP A 774 13.15 -23.33 -25.00
CA ASP A 774 14.11 -24.41 -25.10
C ASP A 774 15.46 -23.83 -25.54
N PHE A 775 16.42 -23.85 -24.63
CA PHE A 775 17.78 -23.38 -24.86
C PHE A 775 18.69 -24.47 -25.46
N GLY A 776 18.12 -25.57 -25.96
CA GLY A 776 18.84 -26.66 -26.63
C GLY A 776 19.45 -27.71 -25.70
N LYS A 777 19.14 -27.64 -24.39
CA LYS A 777 19.60 -28.59 -23.37
C LYS A 777 18.44 -28.99 -22.44
N PRO A 778 18.42 -30.24 -21.93
CA PRO A 778 17.38 -30.70 -21.03
C PRO A 778 17.60 -30.14 -19.60
N TYR A 779 17.24 -28.88 -19.38
CA TYR A 779 17.15 -28.27 -18.05
C TYR A 779 15.95 -28.86 -17.28
N LYS A 780 16.10 -30.11 -16.81
CA LYS A 780 15.03 -30.92 -16.23
C LYS A 780 15.49 -31.56 -14.92
N TRP A 781 14.60 -31.60 -13.92
CA TRP A 781 14.88 -32.13 -12.60
C TRP A 781 13.76 -33.09 -12.17
N ASP A 782 14.13 -34.25 -11.63
CA ASP A 782 13.19 -35.29 -11.21
C ASP A 782 12.65 -35.10 -9.79
N ARG A 783 13.02 -34.00 -9.10
CA ARG A 783 12.63 -33.67 -7.72
C ARG A 783 12.49 -32.16 -7.54
N GLU A 784 11.69 -31.73 -6.56
CA GLU A 784 11.71 -30.34 -6.07
C GLU A 784 13.05 -30.09 -5.36
N LEU A 785 13.86 -29.18 -5.91
CA LEU A 785 15.16 -28.78 -5.38
C LEU A 785 15.04 -27.41 -4.71
N SER A 786 15.90 -27.13 -3.72
CA SER A 786 16.11 -25.75 -3.26
C SER A 786 16.53 -24.86 -4.43
N GLY A 787 16.28 -23.55 -4.39
CA GLY A 787 16.62 -22.64 -5.49
C GLY A 787 18.12 -22.65 -5.78
N GLU A 788 18.96 -22.85 -4.77
CA GLU A 788 20.41 -23.01 -4.94
C GLU A 788 20.79 -24.29 -5.68
N ALA A 789 20.28 -25.44 -5.26
CA ALA A 789 20.55 -26.70 -5.94
C ALA A 789 20.04 -26.65 -7.39
N ASN A 790 18.87 -26.06 -7.61
CA ASN A 790 18.31 -25.85 -8.94
C ASN A 790 19.19 -24.93 -9.80
N PHE A 791 19.70 -23.82 -9.23
CA PHE A 791 20.60 -22.90 -9.93
C PHE A 791 21.89 -23.57 -10.40
N PHE A 792 22.61 -24.23 -9.49
CA PHE A 792 23.89 -24.85 -9.83
C PHE A 792 23.75 -26.06 -10.73
N ALA A 793 22.69 -26.86 -10.57
CA ALA A 793 22.48 -28.01 -11.42
C ALA A 793 22.14 -27.56 -12.86
N ASN A 794 21.38 -26.47 -13.04
CA ASN A 794 21.18 -25.88 -14.37
C ASN A 794 22.46 -25.28 -14.94
N LEU A 795 23.32 -24.65 -14.12
CA LEU A 795 24.64 -24.21 -14.58
C LEU A 795 25.52 -25.37 -15.03
N ALA A 796 25.51 -26.49 -14.29
CA ALA A 796 26.25 -27.69 -14.66
C ALA A 796 25.82 -28.18 -16.06
N LEU A 797 24.52 -28.25 -16.33
CA LEU A 797 24.00 -28.58 -17.66
C LEU A 797 24.39 -27.54 -18.71
N TYR A 798 24.36 -26.25 -18.38
CA TYR A 798 24.79 -25.19 -19.28
C TYR A 798 26.26 -25.35 -19.69
N PHE A 799 27.14 -25.82 -18.80
CA PHE A 799 28.55 -26.09 -19.08
C PHE A 799 28.87 -27.55 -19.47
N ASP A 800 27.86 -28.36 -19.83
CA ASP A 800 28.02 -29.75 -20.32
C ASP A 800 28.62 -30.73 -19.30
N PHE A 801 28.36 -30.53 -18.02
CA PHE A 801 28.71 -31.49 -16.97
C PHE A 801 27.77 -32.72 -16.96
N PRO A 802 28.24 -33.88 -16.45
CA PRO A 802 27.38 -35.04 -16.21
C PRO A 802 26.18 -34.72 -15.29
N THR A 803 25.05 -35.36 -15.55
CA THR A 803 23.86 -35.25 -14.68
C THR A 803 24.20 -35.70 -13.26
N GLY A 804 24.01 -34.82 -12.27
CA GLY A 804 24.40 -35.05 -10.87
C GLY A 804 25.62 -34.24 -10.41
N SER A 805 26.32 -33.55 -11.31
CA SER A 805 27.29 -32.53 -10.93
C SER A 805 26.61 -31.38 -10.19
N GLY A 806 27.17 -30.97 -9.06
CA GLY A 806 26.59 -29.99 -8.15
C GLY A 806 27.41 -28.70 -8.09
N LYS A 807 27.14 -27.93 -7.04
CA LYS A 807 27.81 -26.64 -6.76
C LYS A 807 29.33 -26.74 -6.77
N ARG A 808 29.90 -27.81 -6.21
CA ARG A 808 31.36 -27.97 -6.08
C ARG A 808 32.05 -28.07 -7.44
N GLU A 809 31.55 -28.92 -8.33
CA GLU A 809 32.11 -29.13 -9.66
C GLU A 809 32.01 -27.86 -10.52
N VAL A 810 30.85 -27.19 -10.45
CA VAL A 810 30.60 -25.94 -11.18
C VAL A 810 31.52 -24.82 -10.69
N LEU A 811 31.66 -24.63 -9.38
CA LEU A 811 32.56 -23.60 -8.83
C LEU A 811 34.02 -23.88 -9.19
N ALA A 812 34.48 -25.13 -9.07
CA ALA A 812 35.83 -25.50 -9.45
C ALA A 812 36.11 -25.21 -10.93
N PHE A 813 35.15 -25.48 -11.80
CA PHE A 813 35.25 -25.15 -13.22
C PHE A 813 35.29 -23.65 -13.49
N LEU A 814 34.38 -22.88 -12.89
CA LEU A 814 34.30 -21.44 -13.08
C LEU A 814 35.59 -20.74 -12.61
N THR A 815 36.15 -21.16 -11.48
CA THR A 815 37.45 -20.68 -10.99
C THR A 815 38.60 -21.12 -11.88
N GLY A 816 38.63 -22.39 -12.30
CA GLY A 816 39.66 -22.92 -13.21
C GLY A 816 39.67 -22.25 -14.60
N LYS A 817 38.52 -21.74 -15.04
CA LYS A 817 38.37 -20.93 -16.27
C LYS A 817 38.63 -19.45 -16.06
N GLY A 818 38.95 -19.00 -14.84
CA GLY A 818 39.17 -17.59 -14.51
C GLY A 818 37.91 -16.73 -14.65
N ILE A 819 36.71 -17.33 -14.59
CA ILE A 819 35.43 -16.60 -14.57
C ILE A 819 35.19 -16.04 -13.17
N LEU A 820 35.54 -16.81 -12.15
CA LEU A 820 35.48 -16.43 -10.74
C LEU A 820 36.89 -16.31 -10.17
N GLN A 821 37.07 -15.40 -9.21
CA GLN A 821 38.31 -15.30 -8.46
C GLN A 821 38.44 -16.50 -7.50
N PRO A 822 39.64 -17.10 -7.33
CA PRO A 822 39.85 -18.16 -6.36
C PRO A 822 39.57 -17.65 -4.95
N ASP A 823 38.63 -18.28 -4.25
CA ASP A 823 38.34 -18.00 -2.85
C ASP A 823 38.12 -19.33 -2.11
N PRO A 824 39.09 -19.76 -1.28
CA PRO A 824 39.00 -21.00 -0.52
C PRO A 824 37.97 -20.95 0.63
N ALA A 825 37.47 -19.77 1.00
CA ALA A 825 36.44 -19.57 2.02
C ALA A 825 35.01 -19.45 1.43
N ARG A 826 34.87 -19.59 0.11
CA ARG A 826 33.60 -19.38 -0.60
C ARG A 826 32.55 -20.42 -0.21
N THR A 827 31.58 -19.97 0.56
CA THR A 827 30.44 -20.78 1.04
C THR A 827 29.17 -20.53 0.24
N ASP A 828 28.99 -19.33 -0.34
CA ASP A 828 27.87 -18.96 -1.19
C ASP A 828 28.34 -18.20 -2.45
N PHE A 829 27.48 -18.16 -3.47
CA PHE A 829 27.68 -17.39 -4.68
C PHE A 829 27.36 -15.92 -4.38
N ALA A 830 28.39 -15.06 -4.28
CA ALA A 830 28.17 -13.65 -4.01
C ALA A 830 27.48 -12.96 -5.20
N GLY A 831 26.85 -11.80 -4.96
CA GLY A 831 26.26 -11.02 -6.06
C GLY A 831 27.27 -10.65 -7.14
N THR A 832 28.51 -10.38 -6.75
CA THR A 832 29.62 -10.08 -7.67
C THR A 832 30.09 -11.30 -8.45
N ASP A 833 30.01 -12.51 -7.87
CA ASP A 833 30.22 -13.77 -8.59
C ASP A 833 29.15 -13.99 -9.65
N PHE A 834 27.90 -13.67 -9.33
CA PHE A 834 26.80 -13.70 -10.29
C PHE A 834 27.03 -12.72 -11.43
N TYR A 835 27.44 -11.48 -11.13
CA TYR A 835 27.73 -10.51 -12.18
C TYR A 835 28.89 -10.96 -13.07
N ALA A 836 29.93 -11.58 -12.51
CA ALA A 836 31.04 -12.13 -13.28
C ALA A 836 30.62 -13.29 -14.20
N LEU A 837 29.82 -14.22 -13.69
CA LEU A 837 29.20 -15.29 -14.48
C LEU A 837 28.35 -14.71 -15.62
N MET A 838 27.46 -13.75 -15.31
CA MET A 838 26.59 -13.13 -16.30
C MET A 838 27.36 -12.36 -17.37
N HIS A 839 28.41 -11.64 -16.96
CA HIS A 839 29.29 -10.97 -17.90
C HIS A 839 29.96 -11.97 -18.85
N ASN A 840 30.41 -13.13 -18.35
CA ASN A 840 30.96 -14.19 -19.18
C ASN A 840 29.92 -14.77 -20.16
N VAL A 841 28.69 -15.05 -19.69
CA VAL A 841 27.59 -15.53 -20.54
C VAL A 841 27.28 -14.55 -21.68
N VAL A 842 27.32 -13.24 -21.41
CA VAL A 842 27.01 -12.20 -22.40
C VAL A 842 28.17 -11.99 -23.39
N GLN A 843 29.41 -11.95 -22.91
CA GLN A 843 30.57 -11.51 -23.71
C GLN A 843 31.39 -12.67 -24.32
N GLY A 844 31.23 -13.91 -23.84
CA GLY A 844 31.91 -15.09 -24.38
C GLY A 844 33.42 -15.18 -24.07
N THR A 845 33.98 -14.26 -23.29
CA THR A 845 35.39 -14.27 -22.86
C THR A 845 35.52 -14.55 -21.37
N SER A 846 36.46 -15.42 -20.97
CA SER A 846 36.90 -15.54 -19.57
C SER A 846 37.49 -14.20 -19.15
N GLY A 847 36.89 -13.55 -18.15
CA GLY A 847 37.20 -12.17 -17.80
C GLY A 847 38.68 -11.99 -17.43
N LYS A 848 39.45 -11.30 -18.26
CA LYS A 848 40.60 -10.55 -17.75
C LYS A 848 40.08 -9.27 -17.09
N SER A 849 40.04 -9.32 -15.76
CA SER A 849 40.08 -8.24 -14.76
C SER A 849 39.18 -7.01 -14.99
N LEU A 850 37.86 -7.18 -14.86
CA LEU A 850 37.05 -6.08 -14.34
C LEU A 850 37.19 -6.06 -12.82
N THR A 851 37.33 -4.87 -12.24
CA THR A 851 37.25 -4.69 -10.78
C THR A 851 35.83 -4.97 -10.29
N GLU A 852 35.68 -5.24 -9.00
CA GLU A 852 34.36 -5.46 -8.37
C GLU A 852 33.39 -4.30 -8.68
N GLN A 853 33.86 -3.06 -8.58
CA GLN A 853 33.07 -1.87 -8.92
C GLN A 853 32.64 -1.86 -10.39
N GLN A 854 33.52 -2.25 -11.32
CA GLN A 854 33.19 -2.28 -12.75
C GLN A 854 32.14 -3.36 -13.08
N LEU A 855 32.17 -4.50 -12.40
CA LEU A 855 31.15 -5.54 -12.52
C LEU A 855 29.80 -5.07 -11.97
N VAL A 856 29.80 -4.39 -10.82
CA VAL A 856 28.58 -3.80 -10.23
C VAL A 856 28.00 -2.72 -11.14
N ASP A 857 28.82 -1.81 -11.67
CA ASP A 857 28.37 -0.77 -12.60
C ASP A 857 27.79 -1.37 -13.89
N TRP A 858 28.42 -2.43 -14.42
CA TRP A 858 27.94 -3.16 -15.59
C TRP A 858 26.59 -3.84 -15.32
N ALA A 859 26.47 -4.52 -14.18
CA ALA A 859 25.25 -5.18 -13.74
C ALA A 859 24.11 -4.17 -13.49
N THR A 860 24.43 -3.02 -12.90
CA THR A 860 23.48 -1.93 -12.60
C THR A 860 22.87 -1.38 -13.88
N LYS A 861 23.70 -1.09 -14.90
CA LYS A 861 23.23 -0.60 -16.21
C LYS A 861 22.30 -1.58 -16.93
N ARG A 862 22.36 -2.86 -16.60
CA ARG A 862 21.50 -3.93 -17.15
C ARG A 862 20.31 -4.28 -16.25
N GLY A 863 20.15 -3.63 -15.10
CA GLY A 863 19.09 -3.93 -14.14
C GLY A 863 19.26 -5.28 -13.43
N LEU A 864 20.48 -5.82 -13.39
CA LEU A 864 20.80 -7.08 -12.69
C LEU A 864 21.03 -6.88 -11.19
N VAL A 865 21.37 -5.65 -10.79
CA VAL A 865 21.43 -5.25 -9.38
C VAL A 865 20.01 -4.95 -8.93
N ARG A 866 19.47 -5.81 -8.06
CA ARG A 866 18.19 -5.55 -7.40
C ARG A 866 18.46 -4.77 -6.11
N GLU A 867 17.77 -3.64 -5.93
CA GLU A 867 17.71 -2.96 -4.63
C GLU A 867 16.94 -3.86 -3.66
N ARG A 868 17.69 -4.66 -2.91
CA ARG A 868 17.12 -5.51 -1.87
C ARG A 868 17.13 -4.69 -0.59
N GLY A 869 15.97 -4.15 -0.21
CA GLY A 869 15.76 -3.69 1.16
C GLY A 869 16.05 -4.83 2.15
N GLY A 870 16.41 -4.51 3.39
CA GLY A 870 16.94 -5.44 4.40
C GLY A 870 16.10 -6.66 4.78
N HIS A 871 14.94 -6.87 4.14
CA HIS A 871 14.04 -8.01 4.35
C HIS A 871 13.76 -8.80 3.06
N TYR A 872 14.79 -9.18 2.32
CA TYR A 872 14.61 -10.20 1.30
C TYR A 872 14.60 -11.58 1.97
N GLN A 873 13.40 -12.09 2.29
CA GLN A 873 13.18 -13.47 2.76
C GLN A 873 13.08 -14.49 1.60
N GLY A 874 13.35 -14.07 0.37
CA GLY A 874 13.27 -14.92 -0.81
C GLY A 874 14.50 -15.81 -0.97
N ASP A 875 14.36 -16.86 -1.78
CA ASP A 875 15.49 -17.68 -2.20
C ASP A 875 16.34 -16.90 -3.21
N ILE A 876 17.49 -16.40 -2.75
CA ILE A 876 18.42 -15.59 -3.55
C ILE A 876 18.86 -16.29 -4.84
N TYR A 877 18.96 -17.62 -4.81
CA TYR A 877 19.35 -18.40 -5.97
C TYR A 877 18.19 -18.64 -6.92
N ALA A 878 16.93 -18.63 -6.43
CA ALA A 878 15.77 -18.57 -7.32
C ALA A 878 15.76 -17.25 -8.12
N ASP A 879 16.06 -16.12 -7.47
CA ASP A 879 16.25 -14.82 -8.16
C ASP A 879 17.37 -14.88 -9.21
N TYR A 880 18.55 -15.40 -8.82
CA TYR A 880 19.68 -15.55 -9.75
C TYR A 880 19.38 -16.50 -10.89
N HIS A 881 18.66 -17.58 -10.64
CA HIS A 881 18.21 -18.52 -11.65
C HIS A 881 17.32 -17.84 -12.69
N GLN A 882 16.32 -17.07 -12.25
CA GLN A 882 15.46 -16.31 -13.16
C GLN A 882 16.26 -15.31 -13.99
N LEU A 883 17.10 -14.49 -13.33
CA LEU A 883 17.93 -13.49 -14.00
C LEU A 883 18.93 -14.13 -14.98
N PHE A 884 19.50 -15.28 -14.64
CA PHE A 884 20.41 -16.03 -15.50
C PHE A 884 19.73 -16.40 -16.83
N PHE A 885 18.55 -17.01 -16.78
CA PHE A 885 17.86 -17.42 -18.00
C PHE A 885 17.30 -16.24 -18.80
N GLN A 886 16.91 -15.14 -18.15
CA GLN A 886 16.52 -13.91 -18.84
C GLN A 886 17.68 -13.33 -19.66
N GLU A 887 18.85 -13.17 -19.03
CA GLU A 887 20.02 -12.62 -19.71
C GLU A 887 20.61 -13.61 -20.71
N LEU A 888 20.56 -14.92 -20.44
CA LEU A 888 20.93 -15.94 -21.42
C LEU A 888 20.07 -15.81 -22.68
N LEU A 889 18.76 -15.62 -22.53
CA LEU A 889 17.84 -15.38 -23.64
C LEU A 889 18.19 -14.12 -24.44
N LYS A 890 18.50 -13.01 -23.76
CA LYS A 890 18.96 -11.76 -24.41
C LYS A 890 20.31 -11.93 -25.10
N ALA A 891 21.28 -12.56 -24.45
CA ALA A 891 22.63 -12.77 -24.98
C ALA A 891 22.63 -13.67 -26.22
N GLN A 892 21.67 -14.59 -26.30
CA GLN A 892 21.47 -15.48 -27.44
C GLN A 892 20.52 -14.91 -28.50
N ALA A 893 19.91 -13.74 -28.28
CA ALA A 893 18.95 -13.15 -29.20
C ALA A 893 19.58 -12.96 -30.60
N GLY A 894 18.87 -13.44 -31.63
CA GLY A 894 19.35 -13.38 -33.02
C GLY A 894 20.43 -14.40 -33.40
N LYS A 895 20.97 -15.20 -32.45
CA LYS A 895 21.98 -16.25 -32.72
C LYS A 895 21.38 -17.61 -33.08
N GLY A 896 20.06 -17.78 -32.97
CA GLY A 896 19.35 -19.02 -33.34
C GLY A 896 19.56 -20.21 -32.38
N SER A 897 20.17 -19.99 -31.21
CA SER A 897 20.53 -21.05 -30.25
C SER A 897 19.43 -21.40 -29.24
N TYR A 898 18.23 -20.85 -29.38
CA TYR A 898 17.06 -21.20 -28.60
C TYR A 898 15.82 -21.30 -29.48
N LYS A 899 14.80 -22.03 -29.03
CA LYS A 899 13.52 -22.22 -29.71
C LYS A 899 12.38 -22.08 -28.71
N ALA A 900 11.19 -21.77 -29.19
CA ALA A 900 10.00 -21.79 -28.33
C ALA A 900 9.65 -23.25 -27.96
N LYS A 901 9.30 -23.49 -26.69
CA LYS A 901 8.87 -24.82 -26.24
C LYS A 901 7.47 -25.12 -26.78
N PRO A 902 7.26 -26.25 -27.44
CA PRO A 902 5.89 -26.68 -27.75
C PRO A 902 5.17 -27.03 -26.44
N LEU A 903 3.92 -26.59 -26.33
CA LEU A 903 3.06 -26.95 -25.22
C LEU A 903 2.19 -28.15 -25.60
N ALA A 904 1.91 -29.00 -24.63
CA ALA A 904 0.98 -30.12 -24.76
C ALA A 904 0.15 -30.23 -23.48
N LEU A 905 -1.14 -30.52 -23.60
CA LEU A 905 -2.06 -30.52 -22.46
C LEU A 905 -1.61 -31.47 -21.33
N SER A 906 -1.07 -32.64 -21.69
CA SER A 906 -0.59 -33.66 -20.75
C SER A 906 0.67 -33.25 -19.97
N ALA A 907 1.38 -32.21 -20.40
CA ALA A 907 2.60 -31.70 -19.79
C ALA A 907 2.48 -30.23 -19.37
N LEU A 908 1.26 -29.67 -19.43
CA LEU A 908 0.99 -28.26 -19.15
C LEU A 908 1.04 -28.03 -17.63
N ASP A 909 1.99 -27.22 -17.19
CA ASP A 909 2.05 -26.85 -15.77
C ASP A 909 1.05 -25.73 -15.41
N GLU A 910 0.94 -25.43 -14.11
CA GLU A 910 -0.02 -24.45 -13.58
C GLU A 910 0.22 -23.03 -14.13
N SER A 911 1.48 -22.62 -14.30
CA SER A 911 1.84 -21.30 -14.82
C SER A 911 1.48 -21.16 -16.30
N GLN A 912 1.77 -22.18 -17.11
CA GLN A 912 1.40 -22.23 -18.52
C GLN A 912 -0.13 -22.32 -18.70
N ARG A 913 -0.81 -23.09 -17.85
CA ARG A 913 -2.27 -23.18 -17.80
C ARG A 913 -2.89 -21.83 -17.48
N SER A 914 -2.39 -21.15 -16.46
CA SER A 914 -2.84 -19.81 -16.05
C SER A 914 -2.65 -18.80 -17.21
N MET A 915 -1.45 -18.76 -17.80
CA MET A 915 -1.14 -17.91 -18.95
C MET A 915 -2.13 -18.09 -20.10
N LEU A 916 -2.41 -19.33 -20.52
CA LEU A 916 -3.36 -19.58 -21.61
C LEU A 916 -4.81 -19.28 -21.21
N SER A 917 -5.18 -19.56 -19.96
CA SER A 917 -6.54 -19.32 -19.48
C SER A 917 -6.96 -17.85 -19.57
N THR A 918 -5.99 -16.92 -19.50
CA THR A 918 -6.23 -15.47 -19.71
C THR A 918 -6.80 -15.10 -21.08
N ARG A 919 -6.73 -16.03 -22.05
CA ARG A 919 -7.25 -15.86 -23.40
C ARG A 919 -8.70 -16.35 -23.55
N ILE A 920 -9.26 -16.98 -22.51
CA ILE A 920 -10.59 -17.57 -22.53
C ILE A 920 -11.61 -16.53 -22.06
N ILE A 921 -12.69 -16.38 -22.83
CA ILE A 921 -13.85 -15.57 -22.46
C ILE A 921 -15.06 -16.50 -22.36
N VAL A 922 -15.69 -16.57 -21.19
CA VAL A 922 -16.84 -17.42 -20.90
C VAL A 922 -18.09 -16.55 -20.71
N ASN A 923 -19.10 -16.74 -21.55
CA ASN A 923 -20.34 -15.96 -21.54
C ASN A 923 -20.10 -14.43 -21.56
N GLY A 924 -19.05 -13.98 -22.28
CA GLY A 924 -18.66 -12.58 -22.36
C GLY A 924 -17.79 -12.04 -21.22
N ARG A 925 -17.44 -12.88 -20.23
CA ARG A 925 -16.54 -12.52 -19.11
C ARG A 925 -15.16 -13.14 -19.28
N ALA A 926 -14.11 -12.42 -18.92
CA ALA A 926 -12.76 -12.98 -18.90
C ALA A 926 -12.68 -14.13 -17.89
N PHE A 927 -11.85 -15.14 -18.15
CA PHE A 927 -11.73 -16.33 -17.30
C PHE A 927 -11.37 -15.99 -15.85
N GLU A 928 -10.52 -14.99 -15.64
CA GLU A 928 -10.06 -14.54 -14.33
C GLU A 928 -11.16 -13.82 -13.53
N GLN A 929 -12.21 -13.35 -14.22
CA GLN A 929 -13.37 -12.73 -13.60
C GLN A 929 -14.46 -13.75 -13.24
N LEU A 930 -14.22 -15.05 -13.51
CA LEU A 930 -15.20 -16.07 -13.15
C LEU A 930 -15.20 -16.32 -11.64
N PRO A 931 -16.39 -16.32 -11.00
CA PRO A 931 -16.48 -16.52 -9.56
C PRO A 931 -16.04 -17.93 -9.14
N VAL A 932 -16.22 -18.91 -10.03
CA VAL A 932 -15.74 -20.29 -9.90
C VAL A 932 -15.12 -20.75 -11.22
N PRO A 933 -14.12 -21.66 -11.21
CA PRO A 933 -13.48 -22.10 -12.45
C PRO A 933 -14.44 -22.83 -13.40
N LEU A 934 -14.05 -22.96 -14.67
CA LEU A 934 -14.68 -23.92 -15.60
C LEU A 934 -14.47 -25.35 -15.12
N PRO A 935 -15.45 -26.25 -15.32
CA PRO A 935 -15.22 -27.68 -15.14
C PRO A 935 -13.98 -28.13 -15.90
N SER A 936 -13.15 -28.98 -15.27
CA SER A 936 -11.83 -29.37 -15.78
C SER A 936 -11.87 -29.83 -17.24
N VAL A 937 -12.83 -30.70 -17.58
CA VAL A 937 -13.05 -31.23 -18.94
C VAL A 937 -13.38 -30.13 -19.95
N GLU A 938 -14.11 -29.09 -19.54
CA GLU A 938 -14.44 -27.97 -20.41
C GLU A 938 -13.21 -27.07 -20.61
N LEU A 939 -12.51 -26.75 -19.52
CA LEU A 939 -11.28 -25.98 -19.55
C LEU A 939 -10.22 -26.64 -20.45
N ASP A 940 -10.00 -27.95 -20.30
CA ASP A 940 -9.01 -28.69 -21.07
C ASP A 940 -9.31 -28.68 -22.59
N ARG A 941 -10.58 -28.68 -22.99
CA ARG A 941 -10.99 -28.54 -24.39
C ARG A 941 -10.58 -27.19 -24.97
N HIS A 942 -10.78 -26.12 -24.19
CA HIS A 942 -10.45 -24.76 -24.57
C HIS A 942 -8.94 -24.52 -24.56
N LEU A 943 -8.23 -25.07 -23.57
CA LEU A 943 -6.77 -25.05 -23.51
C LEU A 943 -6.16 -25.78 -24.71
N ASN A 944 -6.68 -26.95 -25.11
CA ASN A 944 -6.21 -27.63 -26.32
C ASN A 944 -6.28 -26.73 -27.56
N THR A 945 -7.36 -25.95 -27.72
CA THR A 945 -7.50 -25.00 -28.83
C THR A 945 -6.42 -23.90 -28.75
N LEU A 946 -6.21 -23.33 -27.57
CA LEU A 946 -5.21 -22.27 -27.36
C LEU A 946 -3.77 -22.80 -27.48
N ILE A 947 -3.50 -24.03 -27.07
CA ILE A 947 -2.22 -24.72 -27.26
C ILE A 947 -1.91 -24.87 -28.75
N GLN A 948 -2.89 -25.23 -29.58
CA GLN A 948 -2.71 -25.31 -31.03
C GLN A 948 -2.38 -23.93 -31.63
N GLN A 949 -3.09 -22.87 -31.21
CA GLN A 949 -2.79 -21.50 -31.64
C GLN A 949 -1.40 -21.06 -31.18
N TYR A 950 -1.06 -21.32 -29.92
CA TYR A 950 0.24 -21.04 -29.34
C TYR A 950 1.34 -21.74 -30.13
N ASN A 951 1.27 -23.06 -30.30
CA ASN A 951 2.30 -23.84 -31.00
C ASN A 951 2.49 -23.37 -32.45
N LYS A 952 1.40 -22.96 -33.13
CA LYS A 952 1.46 -22.37 -34.48
C LYS A 952 2.26 -21.06 -34.52
N HIS A 953 2.15 -20.24 -33.48
CA HIS A 953 2.77 -18.91 -33.42
C HIS A 953 4.00 -18.84 -32.51
N ALA A 954 4.38 -19.94 -31.83
CA ALA A 954 5.34 -19.94 -30.73
C ALA A 954 6.69 -19.33 -31.09
N ALA A 955 7.22 -19.66 -32.28
CA ALA A 955 8.49 -19.11 -32.76
C ALA A 955 8.42 -17.59 -32.98
N SER A 956 7.39 -17.10 -33.67
CA SER A 956 7.21 -15.66 -33.93
C SER A 956 6.87 -14.87 -32.66
N LEU A 957 6.07 -15.47 -31.77
CA LEU A 957 5.68 -14.91 -30.48
C LEU A 957 6.91 -14.73 -29.57
N LEU A 958 7.77 -15.75 -29.50
CA LEU A 958 9.05 -15.65 -28.80
C LEU A 958 9.97 -14.60 -29.41
N GLN A 959 10.11 -14.58 -30.74
CA GLN A 959 10.94 -13.59 -31.43
C GLN A 959 10.47 -12.15 -31.16
N ALA A 960 9.16 -11.90 -31.21
CA ALA A 960 8.56 -10.60 -30.91
C ALA A 960 8.74 -10.20 -29.44
N ALA A 961 8.58 -11.15 -28.50
CA ALA A 961 8.80 -10.90 -27.08
C ALA A 961 10.27 -10.60 -26.75
N VAL A 962 11.21 -11.33 -27.33
CA VAL A 962 12.65 -11.08 -27.12
C VAL A 962 13.07 -9.72 -27.66
N LYS A 963 12.47 -9.24 -28.76
CA LYS A 963 12.72 -7.89 -29.28
C LYS A 963 12.30 -6.78 -28.31
N GLN A 964 11.39 -7.08 -27.37
CA GLN A 964 10.87 -6.14 -26.38
C GLN A 964 11.60 -6.23 -25.03
N LEU A 965 12.42 -7.26 -24.82
CA LEU A 965 13.31 -7.44 -23.64
C LEU A 965 14.61 -6.67 -23.81
#